data_AF-A0A9W6YNA7-F1
#
_entry.id   AF-A0A9W6YNA7-F1
#
_cell.length_a   1.000
_cell.length_b   1.000
_cell.length_c   1.000
_cell.angle_alpha   90.00
_cell.angle_beta   90.00
_cell.angle_gamma   90.00
#
_symmetry.space_group_name_H-M   'P 1'
#
loop_
_entity.id
_entity.type
_entity.pdbx_description
1 polymer ?
#
loop_
_entity_poly.entity_id
_entity_poly.type
_entity_poly.pdbx_seq_one_letter_code
_entity_poly.pdbx_strand_id
1 'polypeptide(L)'
;MYPSTAGEFFEAAQGNELLDALSSGHAMPQIDGFGLDDEKDDETMRKLLDQTIEKIDKSPPSDSLIQWINFQRRRGAEMGLVSGAINRASVDGIAAQEKSLSTKPTKLRLKEKKKELKPIKFLQDLRTVIANPGVMLKLLIHTSSEAQAEYDRIRSTEQSNTAASLAAESSTTATTLSPSAQVQLRSYFRIVPRILNLPPDIVTRDSFVLNDFDSLYAYTVYLYLFHPNYVAPGMELSPRYHLSYSFLTPQWQKAKTSLLENDCDPFAQQQFYIFLTKLKRINLQFLRFIDICKTVRHIASWHERTVTREAFNDFSRRVLGKDSNISVALEKETLASWVSLPASKLLSLCESGEEFRQIEQVYKDNVLDLIKIFRIYGSAAGGKGILEQEFLKVMTKAGVTNKKNILRSHLQLIYQQSRQSNNGGLSLDNSTPVDSFITSGPTPGTEGDDDPEDRGATPNEFFEALTRVAHHNYQKRREFMGQIATMMNMGNEVAAKTVNGAGSLLMCVVDLVVEKVVPLTKKFQEQGLTFKKQMIHPDVQHVCKAQENKLKRIFNTYSQRNKNPQSRGKLLDLSDFESLLKDRRLIDALFPHGKIKQLVAFVQQDGDSGNSASGINGYDADSEFVFSEFVEALSAIAVYRNANPYLPFSKKLETFFEEYF
;
A
#
# COMPACT_ATOMS: atom_id res chain seq x y z
N MET A 1 -22.28 -23.93 -16.17
CA MET A 1 -22.68 -24.07 -14.75
C MET A 1 -21.88 -23.16 -13.86
N TYR A 2 -21.46 -22.00 -14.36
CA TYR A 2 -20.73 -21.02 -13.58
C TYR A 2 -21.71 -19.93 -13.16
N PRO A 3 -21.72 -19.47 -11.88
CA PRO A 3 -22.25 -18.16 -11.59
C PRO A 3 -21.45 -17.17 -12.45
N SER A 4 -22.10 -16.40 -13.32
CA SER A 4 -21.43 -15.39 -14.15
C SER A 4 -20.56 -14.43 -13.33
N THR A 5 -20.86 -14.31 -12.04
CA THR A 5 -20.16 -13.51 -11.04
C THR A 5 -18.87 -14.13 -10.52
N ALA A 6 -18.78 -15.46 -10.32
CA ALA A 6 -17.55 -16.06 -9.81
C ALA A 6 -16.40 -15.95 -10.82
N GLY A 7 -16.74 -16.03 -12.12
CA GLY A 7 -15.76 -16.00 -13.21
C GLY A 7 -14.88 -14.76 -13.19
N GLU A 8 -15.45 -13.57 -12.98
CA GLU A 8 -14.69 -12.31 -12.99
C GLU A 8 -13.73 -12.15 -11.80
N PHE A 9 -14.07 -12.71 -10.63
CA PHE A 9 -13.16 -12.77 -9.50
C PHE A 9 -11.95 -13.67 -9.82
N PHE A 10 -12.20 -14.83 -10.41
CA PHE A 10 -11.13 -15.75 -10.85
C PHE A 10 -10.33 -15.18 -12.04
N GLU A 11 -10.97 -14.44 -12.95
CA GLU A 11 -10.32 -13.72 -14.05
C GLU A 11 -9.31 -12.70 -13.50
N ALA A 12 -9.79 -11.83 -12.60
CA ALA A 12 -8.99 -10.76 -12.02
C ALA A 12 -7.86 -11.29 -11.13
N ALA A 13 -8.07 -12.45 -10.48
CA ALA A 13 -7.10 -13.04 -9.57
C ALA A 13 -6.07 -13.93 -10.28
N GLN A 14 -6.51 -14.75 -11.24
CA GLN A 14 -5.78 -15.91 -11.72
C GLN A 14 -5.53 -15.95 -13.24
N GLY A 15 -6.13 -15.02 -14.00
CA GLY A 15 -5.94 -14.91 -15.45
C GLY A 15 -6.96 -15.70 -16.28
N ASN A 16 -7.01 -15.41 -17.58
CA ASN A 16 -8.03 -15.95 -18.49
C ASN A 16 -7.87 -17.45 -18.72
N GLU A 17 -6.65 -17.97 -18.70
CA GLU A 17 -6.35 -19.36 -19.07
C GLU A 17 -7.06 -20.37 -18.17
N LEU A 18 -7.00 -20.16 -16.85
CA LEU A 18 -7.72 -21.01 -15.90
C LEU A 18 -9.22 -20.80 -16.08
N LEU A 19 -9.71 -19.56 -16.13
CA LEU A 19 -11.14 -19.30 -16.24
C LEU A 19 -11.75 -19.86 -17.54
N ASP A 20 -11.05 -19.76 -18.65
CA ASP A 20 -11.43 -20.30 -19.94
C ASP A 20 -11.43 -21.83 -19.89
N ALA A 21 -10.46 -22.44 -19.20
CA ALA A 21 -10.47 -23.88 -18.93
C ALA A 21 -11.66 -24.29 -18.05
N LEU A 22 -11.95 -23.51 -17.00
CA LEU A 22 -13.06 -23.75 -16.07
C LEU A 22 -14.43 -23.54 -16.74
N SER A 23 -14.52 -22.63 -17.71
CA SER A 23 -15.75 -22.27 -18.42
C SER A 23 -16.05 -23.17 -19.61
N SER A 24 -15.00 -23.58 -20.33
CA SER A 24 -15.10 -24.46 -21.51
C SER A 24 -15.09 -25.95 -21.15
N GLY A 25 -14.60 -26.31 -19.95
CA GLY A 25 -14.37 -27.69 -19.53
C GLY A 25 -13.14 -28.34 -20.17
N HIS A 26 -12.29 -27.52 -20.82
CA HIS A 26 -11.10 -27.93 -21.57
C HIS A 26 -9.97 -26.92 -21.36
N ALA A 27 -8.81 -27.37 -20.89
CA ALA A 27 -7.60 -26.56 -20.79
C ALA A 27 -6.87 -26.46 -22.14
N MET A 28 -7.05 -27.43 -23.04
CA MET A 28 -6.54 -27.37 -24.41
C MET A 28 -7.56 -26.80 -25.40
N PRO A 29 -7.13 -25.98 -26.39
CA PRO A 29 -8.00 -25.56 -27.48
C PRO A 29 -8.56 -26.79 -28.20
N GLN A 30 -9.86 -26.77 -28.55
CA GLN A 30 -10.43 -27.81 -29.41
C GLN A 30 -9.74 -27.74 -30.77
N ILE A 31 -8.85 -28.68 -31.02
CA ILE A 31 -8.31 -28.93 -32.35
C ILE A 31 -9.41 -29.69 -33.09
N ASP A 32 -9.94 -29.08 -34.15
CA ASP A 32 -11.03 -29.64 -34.95
C ASP A 32 -10.63 -31.03 -35.48
N GLY A 33 -11.29 -32.07 -34.97
CA GLY A 33 -11.21 -33.42 -35.50
C GLY A 33 -10.59 -34.44 -34.55
N PHE A 34 -11.46 -35.26 -33.94
CA PHE A 34 -11.15 -36.54 -33.28
C PHE A 34 -10.14 -36.51 -32.12
N GLY A 35 -10.71 -36.51 -30.90
CA GLY A 35 -10.02 -36.89 -29.67
C GLY A 35 -9.28 -35.72 -29.04
N LEU A 36 -9.95 -35.06 -28.08
CA LEU A 36 -9.19 -34.43 -27.02
C LEU A 36 -8.52 -35.57 -26.26
N ASP A 37 -7.21 -35.51 -26.13
CA ASP A 37 -6.47 -36.38 -25.22
C ASP A 37 -6.88 -35.98 -23.79
N ASP A 38 -7.89 -36.68 -23.28
CA ASP A 38 -8.50 -36.38 -21.99
C ASP A 38 -7.47 -36.41 -20.85
N GLU A 39 -6.44 -37.27 -20.95
CA GLU A 39 -5.35 -37.33 -19.96
C GLU A 39 -4.48 -36.07 -20.02
N LYS A 40 -4.16 -35.59 -21.23
CA LYS A 40 -3.37 -34.38 -21.43
C LYS A 40 -4.14 -33.12 -21.04
N ASP A 41 -5.45 -33.08 -21.29
CA ASP A 41 -6.35 -32.00 -20.89
C ASP A 41 -6.44 -31.91 -19.36
N ASP A 42 -6.63 -33.04 -18.68
CA ASP A 42 -6.67 -33.15 -17.22
C ASP A 42 -5.33 -32.78 -16.57
N GLU A 43 -4.19 -33.22 -17.16
CA GLU A 43 -2.85 -32.85 -16.70
C GLU A 43 -2.55 -31.36 -16.87
N THR A 44 -3.02 -30.76 -17.97
CA THR A 44 -2.88 -29.32 -18.21
C THR A 44 -3.70 -28.52 -17.19
N MET A 45 -4.93 -28.95 -16.91
CA MET A 45 -5.78 -28.35 -15.88
C MET A 45 -5.10 -28.44 -14.50
N ARG A 46 -4.54 -29.60 -14.13
CA ARG A 46 -3.80 -29.75 -12.86
C ARG A 46 -2.62 -28.79 -12.76
N LYS A 47 -1.82 -28.65 -13.82
CA LYS A 47 -0.68 -27.71 -13.83
C LYS A 47 -1.11 -26.25 -13.67
N LEU A 48 -2.18 -25.82 -14.35
CA LEU A 48 -2.72 -24.47 -14.19
C LEU A 48 -3.19 -24.20 -12.76
N LEU A 49 -3.76 -25.23 -12.11
CA LEU A 49 -4.20 -25.15 -10.72
C LEU A 49 -3.02 -25.07 -9.75
N ASP A 50 -2.00 -25.89 -9.93
CA ASP A 50 -0.80 -25.85 -9.08
C ASP A 50 -0.07 -24.50 -9.20
N GLN A 51 0.05 -23.97 -10.43
CA GLN A 51 0.60 -22.63 -10.68
C GLN A 51 -0.24 -21.53 -10.01
N THR A 52 -1.56 -21.68 -10.03
CA THR A 52 -2.49 -20.75 -9.37
C THR A 52 -2.30 -20.79 -7.85
N ILE A 53 -2.20 -21.97 -7.25
CA ILE A 53 -1.96 -22.13 -5.81
C ILE A 53 -0.61 -21.52 -5.43
N GLU A 54 0.45 -21.80 -6.20
CA GLU A 54 1.77 -21.23 -5.97
C GLU A 54 1.78 -19.70 -6.09
N LYS A 55 1.03 -19.15 -7.06
CA LYS A 55 0.87 -17.71 -7.24
C LYS A 55 0.15 -17.07 -6.04
N ILE A 56 -0.89 -17.71 -5.51
CA ILE A 56 -1.62 -17.23 -4.33
C ILE A 56 -0.76 -17.29 -3.07
N ASP A 57 0.02 -18.35 -2.91
CA ASP A 57 0.92 -18.49 -1.75
C ASP A 57 2.03 -17.42 -1.75
N LYS A 58 2.45 -16.99 -2.95
CA LYS A 58 3.42 -15.90 -3.14
C LYS A 58 2.82 -14.50 -3.12
N SER A 59 1.51 -14.34 -3.32
CA SER A 59 0.89 -13.02 -3.36
C SER A 59 0.64 -12.48 -1.96
N PRO A 60 0.83 -11.17 -1.73
CA PRO A 60 0.47 -10.58 -0.46
C PRO A 60 -1.06 -10.70 -0.27
N PRO A 61 -1.55 -11.04 0.93
CA PRO A 61 -2.99 -11.22 1.16
C PRO A 61 -3.83 -9.96 0.89
N SER A 62 -3.22 -8.78 0.94
CA SER A 62 -3.86 -7.55 0.48
C SER A 62 -4.34 -7.63 -0.97
N ASP A 63 -3.63 -8.34 -1.84
CA ASP A 63 -4.02 -8.51 -3.24
C ASP A 63 -5.31 -9.33 -3.35
N SER A 64 -5.43 -10.37 -2.52
CA SER A 64 -6.66 -11.18 -2.44
C SER A 64 -7.85 -10.33 -2.02
N LEU A 65 -7.64 -9.45 -1.03
CA LEU A 65 -8.66 -8.53 -0.56
C LEU A 65 -9.00 -7.47 -1.62
N ILE A 66 -7.99 -6.89 -2.29
CA ILE A 66 -8.16 -5.92 -3.38
C ILE A 66 -8.97 -6.52 -4.52
N GLN A 67 -8.64 -7.75 -4.93
CA GLN A 67 -9.37 -8.49 -5.97
C GLN A 67 -10.82 -8.73 -5.55
N TRP A 68 -11.05 -9.14 -4.29
CA TRP A 68 -12.39 -9.31 -3.75
C TRP A 68 -13.19 -7.99 -3.73
N ILE A 69 -12.59 -6.88 -3.30
CA ILE A 69 -13.25 -5.56 -3.31
C ILE A 69 -13.57 -5.12 -4.73
N ASN A 70 -12.63 -5.28 -5.67
CA ASN A 70 -12.87 -4.97 -7.08
C ASN A 70 -14.05 -5.77 -7.64
N PHE A 71 -14.12 -7.06 -7.31
CA PHE A 71 -15.25 -7.91 -7.65
C PHE A 71 -16.57 -7.39 -7.06
N GLN A 72 -16.63 -7.13 -5.74
CA GLN A 72 -17.85 -6.64 -5.10
C GLN A 72 -18.31 -5.28 -5.64
N ARG A 73 -17.35 -4.40 -6.01
CA ARG A 73 -17.64 -3.09 -6.62
C ARG A 73 -18.21 -3.24 -8.02
N ARG A 74 -17.63 -4.11 -8.85
CA ARG A 74 -18.12 -4.40 -10.21
C ARG A 74 -19.53 -4.97 -10.17
N ARG A 75 -19.73 -6.01 -9.35
CA ARG A 75 -21.04 -6.61 -9.10
C ARG A 75 -22.09 -5.59 -8.65
N GLY A 76 -21.71 -4.68 -7.76
CA GLY A 76 -22.58 -3.60 -7.31
C GLY A 76 -23.07 -2.68 -8.42
N ALA A 77 -22.22 -2.41 -9.41
CA ALA A 77 -22.61 -1.61 -10.57
C ALA A 77 -23.59 -2.36 -11.50
N GLU A 78 -23.47 -3.68 -11.61
CA GLU A 78 -24.34 -4.51 -12.44
C GLU A 78 -25.73 -4.70 -11.81
N MET A 79 -25.79 -5.03 -10.51
CA MET A 79 -27.05 -5.23 -9.79
C MET A 79 -27.93 -3.97 -9.78
N GLY A 80 -27.32 -2.78 -9.67
CA GLY A 80 -28.05 -1.51 -9.72
C GLY A 80 -28.80 -1.27 -11.04
N LEU A 81 -28.35 -1.86 -12.15
CA LEU A 81 -29.02 -1.77 -13.45
C LEU A 81 -30.26 -2.66 -13.53
N VAL A 82 -30.24 -3.83 -12.88
CA VAL A 82 -31.32 -4.83 -12.93
C VAL A 82 -32.53 -4.39 -12.12
N SER A 83 -32.33 -3.87 -10.89
CA SER A 83 -33.44 -3.34 -10.07
C SER A 83 -34.18 -2.18 -10.74
N GLY A 84 -33.50 -1.36 -11.54
CA GLY A 84 -34.11 -0.28 -12.30
C GLY A 84 -34.97 -0.75 -13.49
N ALA A 85 -34.71 -1.94 -14.03
CA ALA A 85 -35.47 -2.52 -15.14
C ALA A 85 -36.76 -3.20 -14.66
N ILE A 86 -36.71 -3.91 -13.53
CA ILE A 86 -37.87 -4.63 -12.96
C ILE A 86 -38.95 -3.64 -12.51
N ASN A 87 -38.58 -2.52 -11.88
CA ASN A 87 -39.53 -1.47 -11.48
C ASN A 87 -40.15 -0.69 -12.66
N ARG A 88 -39.61 -0.80 -13.87
CA ARG A 88 -40.25 -0.24 -15.08
C ARG A 88 -41.22 -1.22 -15.74
N ALA A 89 -40.93 -2.52 -15.67
CA ALA A 89 -41.81 -3.54 -16.23
C ALA A 89 -43.11 -3.73 -15.43
N SER A 90 -43.11 -3.42 -14.11
CA SER A 90 -44.31 -3.59 -13.27
C SER A 90 -45.33 -2.44 -13.34
N VAL A 91 -45.05 -1.37 -14.10
CA VAL A 91 -45.93 -0.18 -14.17
C VAL A 91 -46.68 -0.09 -15.51
N ASP A 92 -46.26 -0.80 -16.55
CA ASP A 92 -46.90 -0.78 -17.88
C ASP A 92 -47.92 -1.92 -18.10
N GLY A 93 -48.30 -2.64 -17.05
CA GLY A 93 -49.29 -3.72 -17.12
C GLY A 93 -50.46 -3.49 -16.17
N ILE A 94 -51.35 -2.55 -16.50
CA ILE A 94 -52.81 -2.49 -16.22
C ILE A 94 -53.27 -1.06 -16.51
N ALA A 95 -54.01 -0.86 -17.61
CA ALA A 95 -55.22 -0.02 -17.72
C ALA A 95 -55.49 0.37 -19.19
N ALA A 96 -56.53 -0.24 -19.75
CA ALA A 96 -57.24 0.26 -20.91
C ALA A 96 -58.18 1.40 -20.48
N GLN A 97 -58.30 2.40 -21.37
CA GLN A 97 -59.38 3.38 -21.51
C GLN A 97 -59.88 4.16 -20.28
N GLU A 98 -59.50 5.44 -20.19
CA GLU A 98 -60.47 6.57 -20.14
C GLU A 98 -59.77 7.91 -20.37
N LYS A 99 -60.46 8.83 -21.06
CA LYS A 99 -60.00 10.19 -21.42
C LYS A 99 -60.10 11.14 -20.22
N SER A 100 -59.05 11.91 -19.92
CA SER A 100 -59.12 13.39 -19.80
C SER A 100 -57.83 14.05 -19.28
N LEU A 101 -57.46 15.14 -19.95
CA LEU A 101 -56.81 16.38 -19.50
C LEU A 101 -55.58 16.34 -18.55
N SER A 102 -54.45 16.69 -19.15
CA SER A 102 -53.52 17.74 -18.69
C SER A 102 -52.99 17.67 -17.25
N THR A 103 -51.79 17.10 -17.10
CA THR A 103 -50.66 17.78 -16.42
C THR A 103 -49.38 17.00 -16.74
N LYS A 104 -48.36 17.68 -17.27
CA LYS A 104 -47.05 17.09 -17.57
C LYS A 104 -46.27 16.85 -16.26
N PRO A 105 -45.86 15.61 -15.91
CA PRO A 105 -44.80 15.42 -14.95
C PRO A 105 -43.46 15.51 -15.69
N THR A 106 -42.66 16.50 -15.31
CA THR A 106 -41.31 16.74 -15.82
C THR A 106 -40.44 15.52 -15.52
N LYS A 107 -40.25 14.63 -16.50
CA LYS A 107 -39.27 13.54 -16.46
C LYS A 107 -37.86 14.14 -16.43
N LEU A 108 -37.35 14.41 -15.23
CA LEU A 108 -35.94 14.61 -14.95
C LEU A 108 -35.21 13.28 -15.19
N ARG A 109 -34.87 13.02 -16.46
CA ARG A 109 -33.92 11.97 -16.83
C ARG A 109 -32.54 12.39 -16.30
N LEU A 110 -32.20 12.00 -15.08
CA LEU A 110 -30.81 11.95 -14.65
C LEU A 110 -30.11 10.89 -15.52
N LYS A 111 -29.40 11.34 -16.56
CA LYS A 111 -28.41 10.53 -17.25
C LYS A 111 -27.28 10.25 -16.24
N GLU A 112 -27.40 9.18 -15.46
CA GLU A 112 -26.25 8.64 -14.74
C GLU A 112 -25.25 8.17 -15.78
N LYS A 113 -24.25 9.02 -16.07
CA LYS A 113 -23.09 8.63 -16.86
C LYS A 113 -22.50 7.39 -16.20
N LYS A 114 -22.44 6.28 -16.93
CA LYS A 114 -21.80 5.02 -16.55
C LYS A 114 -20.36 5.35 -16.11
N LYS A 115 -20.16 5.57 -14.81
CA LYS A 115 -18.83 5.79 -14.24
C LYS A 115 -18.14 4.45 -14.27
N GLU A 116 -17.25 4.29 -15.26
CA GLU A 116 -16.37 3.14 -15.35
C GLU A 116 -15.58 3.04 -14.04
N LEU A 117 -15.78 1.93 -13.33
CA LEU A 117 -15.13 1.68 -12.05
C LEU A 117 -13.66 1.38 -12.32
N LYS A 118 -12.78 2.32 -11.95
CA LYS A 118 -11.33 2.07 -11.99
C LYS A 118 -11.00 0.92 -11.01
N PRO A 119 -10.31 -0.14 -11.48
CA PRO A 119 -9.86 -1.21 -10.61
C PRO A 119 -8.80 -0.68 -9.64
N ILE A 120 -8.90 -1.11 -8.39
CA ILE A 120 -7.88 -0.89 -7.35
C ILE A 120 -6.68 -1.75 -7.74
N LYS A 121 -5.51 -1.14 -7.88
CA LYS A 121 -4.26 -1.86 -8.20
C LYS A 121 -3.25 -1.82 -7.07
N PHE A 122 -3.33 -0.78 -6.25
CA PHE A 122 -2.34 -0.45 -5.24
C PHE A 122 -2.98 -0.23 -3.87
N LEU A 123 -2.22 -0.34 -2.79
CA LEU A 123 -2.69 -0.07 -1.43
C LEU A 123 -3.15 1.39 -1.26
N GLN A 124 -2.56 2.34 -1.97
CA GLN A 124 -3.04 3.74 -1.99
C GLN A 124 -4.46 3.87 -2.52
N ASP A 125 -4.76 3.15 -3.61
CA ASP A 125 -6.10 3.10 -4.18
C ASP A 125 -7.06 2.48 -3.16
N LEU A 126 -6.62 1.40 -2.51
CA LEU A 126 -7.40 0.71 -1.49
C LEU A 126 -7.74 1.64 -0.33
N ARG A 127 -6.74 2.33 0.25
CA ARG A 127 -6.92 3.32 1.33
C ARG A 127 -7.98 4.33 0.95
N THR A 128 -7.85 4.93 -0.23
CA THR A 128 -8.79 5.95 -0.72
C THR A 128 -10.21 5.39 -0.91
N VAL A 129 -10.32 4.13 -1.35
CA VAL A 129 -11.60 3.48 -1.60
C VAL A 129 -12.32 3.12 -0.29
N ILE A 130 -11.63 2.52 0.67
CA ILE A 130 -12.24 2.09 1.94
C ILE A 130 -12.50 3.26 2.90
N ALA A 131 -11.80 4.38 2.73
CA ALA A 131 -12.08 5.65 3.40
C ALA A 131 -13.48 6.20 3.10
N ASN A 132 -14.10 5.78 1.99
CA ASN A 132 -15.40 6.27 1.58
C ASN A 132 -16.53 5.47 2.27
N PRO A 133 -17.33 6.09 3.17
CA PRO A 133 -18.42 5.40 3.87
C PRO A 133 -19.44 4.77 2.91
N GLY A 134 -19.68 5.39 1.76
CA GLY A 134 -20.60 4.89 0.74
C GLY A 134 -20.10 3.62 0.06
N VAL A 135 -18.77 3.46 -0.08
CA VAL A 135 -18.20 2.20 -0.58
C VAL A 135 -18.36 1.12 0.48
N MET A 136 -18.05 1.40 1.74
CA MET A 136 -18.15 0.43 2.84
C MET A 136 -19.58 -0.04 3.08
N LEU A 137 -20.54 0.87 3.01
CA LEU A 137 -21.97 0.56 3.05
C LEU A 137 -22.38 -0.32 1.87
N LYS A 138 -21.93 0.01 0.65
CA LYS A 138 -22.20 -0.81 -0.55
C LYS A 138 -21.60 -2.21 -0.45
N LEU A 139 -20.38 -2.33 0.08
CA LEU A 139 -19.77 -3.63 0.33
C LEU A 139 -20.66 -4.44 1.27
N LEU A 140 -21.05 -3.87 2.41
CA LEU A 140 -21.91 -4.54 3.39
C LEU A 140 -23.25 -5.04 2.82
N ILE A 141 -23.96 -4.19 2.07
CA ILE A 141 -25.26 -4.57 1.49
C ILE A 141 -25.12 -5.60 0.35
N HIS A 142 -24.01 -5.60 -0.39
CA HIS A 142 -23.78 -6.61 -1.44
C HIS A 142 -23.33 -7.95 -0.87
N THR A 143 -22.68 -7.93 0.30
CA THR A 143 -22.22 -9.11 1.01
C THR A 143 -23.27 -9.70 1.95
N SER A 144 -24.38 -9.01 2.25
CA SER A 144 -25.45 -9.55 3.10
C SER A 144 -26.84 -9.12 2.63
N SER A 145 -27.71 -10.10 2.32
CA SER A 145 -29.12 -9.85 1.97
C SER A 145 -29.90 -9.22 3.12
N GLU A 146 -29.56 -9.55 4.37
CA GLU A 146 -30.16 -8.96 5.56
C GLU A 146 -29.76 -7.49 5.69
N ALA A 147 -28.49 -7.16 5.44
CA ALA A 147 -28.03 -5.77 5.40
C ALA A 147 -28.71 -4.96 4.29
N GLN A 148 -28.90 -5.55 3.11
CA GLN A 148 -29.64 -4.92 2.01
C GLN A 148 -31.09 -4.62 2.42
N ALA A 149 -31.80 -5.59 3.00
CA ALA A 149 -33.19 -5.39 3.45
C ALA A 149 -33.30 -4.34 4.58
N GLU A 150 -32.35 -4.32 5.51
CA GLU A 150 -32.25 -3.30 6.56
C GLU A 150 -32.03 -1.90 5.96
N TYR A 151 -31.11 -1.79 4.99
CA TYR A 151 -30.82 -0.54 4.31
C TYR A 151 -32.04 0.01 3.55
N ASP A 152 -32.75 -0.84 2.81
CA ASP A 152 -33.96 -0.45 2.10
C ASP A 152 -35.09 -0.01 3.05
N ARG A 153 -35.17 -0.60 4.24
CA ARG A 153 -36.10 -0.15 5.30
C ARG A 153 -35.72 1.21 5.88
N ILE A 154 -34.44 1.44 6.16
CA ILE A 154 -33.95 2.75 6.64
C ILE A 154 -34.24 3.81 5.58
N ARG A 155 -33.92 3.51 4.32
CA ARG A 155 -34.13 4.44 3.20
C ARG A 155 -35.59 4.79 2.98
N SER A 156 -36.49 3.81 3.04
CA SER A 156 -37.94 4.06 2.91
C SER A 156 -38.51 4.88 4.07
N THR A 157 -37.99 4.70 5.28
CA THR A 157 -38.36 5.47 6.49
C THR A 157 -37.81 6.91 6.46
N GLU A 158 -36.64 7.13 5.85
CA GLU A 158 -36.05 8.47 5.71
C GLU A 158 -36.69 9.26 4.56
N GLN A 159 -37.14 8.58 3.49
CA GLN A 159 -37.88 9.20 2.40
C GLN A 159 -39.28 9.67 2.81
N SER A 160 -39.91 9.04 3.81
CA SER A 160 -41.19 9.49 4.36
C SER A 160 -41.06 10.64 5.36
N ASN A 161 -39.86 10.91 5.87
CA ASN A 161 -39.57 11.95 6.86
C ASN A 161 -38.76 13.12 6.26
N THR A 162 -39.42 13.95 5.45
CA THR A 162 -38.81 15.07 4.70
C THR A 162 -38.06 16.09 5.57
N ALA A 163 -38.46 16.26 6.84
CA ALA A 163 -37.85 17.20 7.77
C ALA A 163 -36.49 16.74 8.32
N ALA A 164 -36.23 15.43 8.41
CA ALA A 164 -34.98 14.88 8.94
C ALA A 164 -33.84 14.90 7.90
N SER A 165 -34.18 14.74 6.60
CA SER A 165 -33.21 14.85 5.50
C SER A 165 -32.61 16.25 5.36
N LEU A 166 -33.43 17.30 5.52
CA LEU A 166 -32.97 18.70 5.43
C LEU A 166 -32.13 19.14 6.64
N ALA A 167 -32.34 18.53 7.82
CA ALA A 167 -31.56 18.81 9.03
C ALA A 167 -30.19 18.09 9.04
N ALA A 168 -30.05 16.97 8.31
CA ALA A 168 -28.77 16.28 8.15
C ALA A 168 -27.84 16.99 7.16
N GLU A 169 -28.37 17.68 6.16
CA GLU A 169 -27.60 18.49 5.20
C GLU A 169 -27.12 19.82 5.80
N SER A 170 -27.75 20.33 6.86
CA SER A 170 -27.45 21.62 7.47
C SER A 170 -26.54 21.57 8.72
N SER A 171 -26.12 20.38 9.15
CA SER A 171 -25.27 20.22 10.33
C SER A 171 -23.79 20.42 10.00
N THR A 172 -23.29 21.63 10.22
CA THR A 172 -21.90 22.08 10.05
C THR A 172 -20.98 21.65 11.21
N THR A 173 -21.11 20.43 11.72
CA THR A 173 -20.02 19.88 12.55
C THR A 173 -18.80 19.65 11.67
N ALA A 174 -17.70 20.35 11.98
CA ALA A 174 -16.42 20.33 11.29
C ALA A 174 -15.87 18.90 11.16
N THR A 175 -16.30 18.21 10.10
CA THR A 175 -15.82 16.90 9.69
C THR A 175 -15.45 17.01 8.22
N THR A 176 -14.35 16.36 7.83
CA THR A 176 -13.82 16.33 6.46
C THR A 176 -14.74 15.62 5.44
N LEU A 177 -15.85 15.02 5.92
CA LEU A 177 -16.77 14.22 5.12
C LEU A 177 -17.91 15.07 4.52
N SER A 178 -18.27 14.77 3.27
CA SER A 178 -19.43 15.42 2.62
C SER A 178 -20.76 15.06 3.31
N PRO A 179 -21.81 15.91 3.20
CA PRO A 179 -23.12 15.61 3.79
C PRO A 179 -23.69 14.25 3.37
N SER A 180 -23.52 13.88 2.09
CA SER A 180 -23.93 12.57 1.58
C SER A 180 -23.16 11.41 2.24
N ALA A 181 -21.85 11.58 2.47
CA ALA A 181 -21.03 10.60 3.16
C ALA A 181 -21.43 10.46 4.64
N GLN A 182 -21.84 11.55 5.30
CA GLN A 182 -22.34 11.50 6.68
C GLN A 182 -23.66 10.72 6.79
N VAL A 183 -24.59 10.90 5.84
CA VAL A 183 -25.84 10.12 5.79
C VAL A 183 -25.53 8.63 5.61
N GLN A 184 -24.66 8.29 4.65
CA GLN A 184 -24.24 6.90 4.42
C GLN A 184 -23.57 6.29 5.65
N LEU A 185 -22.73 7.06 6.36
CA LEU A 185 -22.09 6.64 7.59
C LEU A 185 -23.10 6.38 8.72
N ARG A 186 -24.15 7.20 8.84
CA ARG A 186 -25.25 6.97 9.80
C ARG A 186 -26.02 5.69 9.48
N SER A 187 -26.39 5.48 8.22
CA SER A 187 -27.07 4.24 7.80
C SER A 187 -26.19 3.02 8.06
N TYR A 188 -24.90 3.11 7.74
CA TYR A 188 -23.91 2.08 8.00
C TYR A 188 -23.85 1.68 9.48
N PHE A 189 -23.67 2.63 10.41
CA PHE A 189 -23.60 2.32 11.84
C PHE A 189 -24.94 1.90 12.45
N ARG A 190 -26.08 2.12 11.78
CA ARG A 190 -27.37 1.53 12.19
C ARG A 190 -27.48 0.05 11.79
N ILE A 191 -26.89 -0.33 10.66
CA ILE A 191 -26.97 -1.70 10.10
C ILE A 191 -25.95 -2.61 10.77
N VAL A 192 -24.69 -2.14 10.88
CA VAL A 192 -23.55 -2.98 11.30
C VAL A 192 -23.79 -3.71 12.63
N PRO A 193 -24.21 -3.06 13.74
CA PRO A 193 -24.39 -3.75 15.01
C PRO A 193 -25.51 -4.79 14.98
N ARG A 194 -26.53 -4.59 14.14
CA ARG A 194 -27.68 -5.50 14.02
C ARG A 194 -27.39 -6.73 13.19
N ILE A 195 -26.64 -6.57 12.09
CA ILE A 195 -26.42 -7.63 11.11
C ILE A 195 -25.11 -8.37 11.36
N LEU A 196 -24.05 -7.64 11.71
CA LEU A 196 -22.72 -8.22 11.82
C LEU A 196 -22.33 -8.60 13.26
N ASN A 197 -23.10 -8.18 14.27
CA ASN A 197 -22.72 -8.22 15.69
C ASN A 197 -21.30 -7.68 15.94
N LEU A 198 -20.84 -6.73 15.10
CA LEU A 198 -19.50 -6.19 15.19
C LEU A 198 -19.39 -5.33 16.46
N PRO A 199 -18.40 -5.57 17.34
CA PRO A 199 -18.11 -4.66 18.44
C PRO A 199 -17.90 -3.23 17.92
N PRO A 200 -18.49 -2.21 18.57
CA PRO A 200 -18.39 -0.82 18.14
C PRO A 200 -16.95 -0.29 18.17
N ASP A 201 -16.05 -0.99 18.86
CA ASP A 201 -14.66 -0.61 19.06
C ASP A 201 -13.74 -1.00 17.89
N ILE A 202 -14.19 -1.85 16.95
CA ILE A 202 -13.36 -2.30 15.82
C ILE A 202 -13.24 -1.22 14.74
N VAL A 203 -14.36 -0.59 14.40
CA VAL A 203 -14.42 0.58 13.51
C VAL A 203 -15.36 1.60 14.12
N THR A 204 -14.83 2.77 14.42
CA THR A 204 -15.60 3.86 15.00
C THR A 204 -15.94 4.89 13.93
N ARG A 205 -16.82 5.84 14.27
CA ARG A 205 -17.07 7.01 13.43
C ARG A 205 -15.78 7.79 13.17
N ASP A 206 -14.91 7.86 14.18
CA ASP A 206 -13.66 8.59 14.11
C ASP A 206 -12.67 7.91 13.14
N SER A 207 -12.71 6.59 12.99
CA SER A 207 -11.89 5.88 11.99
C SER A 207 -12.15 6.40 10.56
N PHE A 208 -13.39 6.76 10.22
CA PHE A 208 -13.70 7.36 8.91
C PHE A 208 -13.33 8.84 8.81
N VAL A 209 -13.47 9.59 9.90
CA VAL A 209 -13.16 11.03 9.93
C VAL A 209 -11.64 11.26 9.87
N LEU A 210 -10.88 10.42 10.58
CA LEU A 210 -9.42 10.45 10.65
C LEU A 210 -8.76 9.69 9.49
N ASN A 211 -9.53 9.00 8.65
CA ASN A 211 -9.01 8.14 7.59
C ASN A 211 -8.00 7.09 8.12
N ASP A 212 -8.37 6.48 9.23
CA ASP A 212 -7.60 5.43 9.91
C ASP A 212 -7.63 4.14 9.08
N PHE A 213 -6.57 3.95 8.31
CA PHE A 213 -6.46 2.86 7.36
C PHE A 213 -6.48 1.48 8.05
N ASP A 214 -5.88 1.34 9.23
CA ASP A 214 -5.77 0.06 9.92
C ASP A 214 -7.12 -0.46 10.41
N SER A 215 -7.95 0.42 10.99
CA SER A 215 -9.30 0.05 11.39
C SER A 215 -10.19 -0.25 10.18
N LEU A 216 -10.14 0.59 9.14
CA LEU A 216 -10.94 0.39 7.92
C LEU A 216 -10.52 -0.88 7.17
N TYR A 217 -9.23 -1.18 7.12
CA TYR A 217 -8.70 -2.41 6.53
C TYR A 217 -9.13 -3.64 7.34
N ALA A 218 -8.99 -3.61 8.67
CA ALA A 218 -9.40 -4.70 9.54
C ALA A 218 -10.89 -5.05 9.39
N TYR A 219 -11.76 -4.05 9.24
CA TYR A 219 -13.16 -4.31 8.95
C TYR A 219 -13.39 -4.85 7.53
N THR A 220 -12.61 -4.41 6.55
CA THR A 220 -12.71 -4.98 5.20
C THR A 220 -12.32 -6.47 5.21
N VAL A 221 -11.31 -6.82 5.99
CA VAL A 221 -10.94 -8.21 6.28
C VAL A 221 -12.07 -8.96 7.00
N TYR A 222 -12.73 -8.34 7.99
CA TYR A 222 -13.88 -8.94 8.66
C TYR A 222 -14.99 -9.29 7.65
N LEU A 223 -15.35 -8.36 6.77
CA LEU A 223 -16.33 -8.64 5.72
C LEU A 223 -15.87 -9.75 4.77
N TYR A 224 -14.59 -9.78 4.41
CA TYR A 224 -14.03 -10.82 3.57
C TYR A 224 -14.11 -12.21 4.21
N LEU A 225 -13.79 -12.33 5.50
CA LEU A 225 -13.75 -13.62 6.21
C LEU A 225 -15.14 -14.13 6.58
N PHE A 226 -16.02 -13.25 7.09
CA PHE A 226 -17.32 -13.66 7.63
C PHE A 226 -18.48 -13.48 6.63
N HIS A 227 -18.29 -12.65 5.60
CA HIS A 227 -19.29 -12.40 4.56
C HIS A 227 -18.69 -12.40 3.14
N PRO A 228 -17.87 -13.41 2.76
CA PRO A 228 -17.16 -13.41 1.48
C PRO A 228 -18.08 -13.36 0.26
N ASN A 229 -19.29 -13.94 0.37
CA ASN A 229 -20.35 -14.04 -0.64
C ASN A 229 -19.85 -13.84 -2.08
N TYR A 230 -19.16 -14.87 -2.58
CA TYR A 230 -18.71 -14.99 -3.98
C TYR A 230 -19.88 -15.23 -4.96
N VAL A 231 -21.05 -15.61 -4.44
CA VAL A 231 -22.30 -15.79 -5.20
C VAL A 231 -23.36 -14.86 -4.63
N ALA A 232 -24.13 -14.19 -5.50
CA ALA A 232 -25.09 -13.20 -5.07
C ALA A 232 -26.32 -13.82 -4.39
N PRO A 233 -26.82 -13.27 -3.26
CA PRO A 233 -28.10 -13.67 -2.70
C PRO A 233 -29.23 -13.45 -3.72
N GLY A 234 -30.06 -14.46 -3.95
CA GLY A 234 -31.19 -14.39 -4.87
C GLY A 234 -30.87 -14.54 -6.37
N MET A 235 -29.62 -14.86 -6.74
CA MET A 235 -29.30 -15.21 -8.12
C MET A 235 -29.41 -16.72 -8.37
N GLU A 236 -30.35 -17.08 -9.24
CA GLU A 236 -30.43 -18.42 -9.82
C GLU A 236 -29.29 -18.62 -10.83
N LEU A 237 -28.80 -19.86 -10.97
CA LEU A 237 -27.88 -20.23 -12.03
C LEU A 237 -28.50 -19.84 -13.38
N SER A 238 -27.73 -19.21 -14.27
CA SER A 238 -28.25 -18.83 -15.59
C SER A 238 -28.96 -20.03 -16.24
N PRO A 239 -30.14 -19.83 -16.85
CA PRO A 239 -30.85 -20.92 -17.53
C PRO A 239 -30.02 -21.58 -18.64
N ARG A 240 -29.04 -20.87 -19.21
CA ARG A 240 -28.06 -21.40 -20.17
C ARG A 240 -27.13 -22.48 -19.58
N TYR A 241 -27.12 -22.61 -18.26
CA TYR A 241 -26.31 -23.55 -17.52
C TYR A 241 -27.14 -24.55 -16.71
N HIS A 242 -28.47 -24.55 -16.85
CA HIS A 242 -29.28 -25.68 -16.44
C HIS A 242 -29.02 -26.83 -17.40
N LEU A 243 -28.55 -27.96 -16.87
CA LEU A 243 -28.56 -29.20 -17.63
C LEU A 243 -30.00 -29.69 -17.69
N SER A 244 -30.67 -29.30 -18.76
CA SER A 244 -31.88 -29.98 -19.13
C SER A 244 -31.50 -31.22 -19.92
N TYR A 245 -31.77 -32.41 -19.39
CA TYR A 245 -31.66 -33.65 -20.18
C TYR A 245 -32.68 -33.70 -21.34
N SER A 246 -33.57 -32.71 -21.44
CA SER A 246 -34.60 -32.64 -22.48
C SER A 246 -34.04 -32.60 -23.90
N PHE A 247 -32.83 -32.09 -24.14
CA PHE A 247 -32.23 -32.13 -25.49
C PHE A 247 -31.78 -33.54 -25.90
N LEU A 248 -31.55 -34.45 -24.93
CA LEU A 248 -31.29 -35.86 -25.21
C LEU A 248 -32.57 -36.60 -25.59
N THR A 249 -33.74 -36.13 -25.16
CA THR A 249 -35.02 -36.82 -25.41
C THR A 249 -35.29 -37.03 -26.90
N PRO A 250 -35.20 -36.03 -27.80
CA PRO A 250 -35.36 -36.25 -29.23
C PRO A 250 -34.29 -37.15 -29.86
N GLN A 251 -33.03 -37.06 -29.38
CA GLN A 251 -31.92 -37.87 -29.91
C GLN A 251 -32.06 -39.34 -29.47
N TRP A 252 -32.49 -39.57 -28.24
CA TRP A 252 -32.83 -40.87 -27.70
C TRP A 252 -34.02 -41.48 -28.44
N GLN A 253 -35.08 -40.70 -28.69
CA GLN A 253 -36.22 -41.19 -29.48
C GLN A 253 -35.79 -41.55 -30.91
N LYS A 254 -34.94 -40.74 -31.57
CA LYS A 254 -34.39 -41.09 -32.89
C LYS A 254 -33.57 -42.39 -32.87
N ALA A 255 -32.66 -42.54 -31.91
CA ALA A 255 -31.88 -43.76 -31.75
C ALA A 255 -32.77 -44.97 -31.45
N LYS A 256 -33.76 -44.81 -30.56
CA LYS A 256 -34.73 -45.83 -30.19
C LYS A 256 -35.59 -46.25 -31.39
N THR A 257 -36.10 -45.30 -32.17
CA THR A 257 -36.89 -45.55 -33.38
C THR A 257 -36.05 -46.27 -34.44
N SER A 258 -34.82 -45.80 -34.72
CA SER A 258 -33.92 -46.47 -35.67
C SER A 258 -33.52 -47.89 -35.24
N LEU A 259 -33.43 -48.16 -33.94
CA LEU A 259 -33.15 -49.51 -33.41
C LEU A 259 -34.38 -50.43 -33.39
N LEU A 260 -35.60 -49.87 -33.40
CA LEU A 260 -36.86 -50.63 -33.40
C LEU A 260 -37.41 -50.89 -34.81
N GLU A 261 -37.13 -49.99 -35.77
CA GLU A 261 -37.70 -50.04 -37.13
C GLU A 261 -36.79 -50.71 -38.16
N ASN A 262 -35.48 -50.80 -37.90
CA ASN A 262 -34.51 -51.46 -38.79
C ASN A 262 -33.90 -52.67 -38.09
N ASP A 263 -33.75 -53.80 -38.80
CA ASP A 263 -32.96 -54.96 -38.36
C ASP A 263 -31.50 -54.54 -38.18
N CYS A 264 -31.13 -54.02 -37.00
CA CYS A 264 -29.76 -53.66 -36.57
C CYS A 264 -28.79 -53.30 -37.70
N ASP A 265 -29.18 -52.37 -38.59
CA ASP A 265 -28.32 -52.02 -39.71
C ASP A 265 -27.08 -51.25 -39.21
N PRO A 266 -25.95 -51.30 -39.93
CA PRO A 266 -24.73 -50.62 -39.50
C PRO A 266 -24.92 -49.12 -39.22
N PHE A 267 -25.92 -48.49 -39.86
CA PHE A 267 -26.26 -47.10 -39.66
C PHE A 267 -26.93 -46.83 -38.30
N ALA A 268 -27.93 -47.63 -37.91
CA ALA A 268 -28.58 -47.54 -36.60
C ALA A 268 -27.58 -47.81 -35.47
N GLN A 269 -26.66 -48.77 -35.66
CA GLN A 269 -25.56 -49.03 -34.74
C GLN A 269 -24.64 -47.80 -34.62
N GLN A 270 -24.29 -47.15 -35.73
CA GLN A 270 -23.48 -45.92 -35.74
C GLN A 270 -24.18 -44.76 -35.00
N GLN A 271 -25.50 -44.56 -35.22
CA GLN A 271 -26.26 -43.52 -34.51
C GLN A 271 -26.31 -43.78 -33.00
N PHE A 272 -26.45 -45.04 -32.58
CA PHE A 272 -26.40 -45.41 -31.16
C PHE A 272 -25.01 -45.17 -30.55
N TYR A 273 -23.93 -45.51 -31.25
CA TYR A 273 -22.57 -45.19 -30.81
C TYR A 273 -22.34 -43.68 -30.68
N ILE A 274 -22.85 -42.87 -31.62
CA ILE A 274 -22.77 -41.40 -31.54
C ILE A 274 -23.54 -40.89 -30.30
N PHE A 275 -24.73 -41.42 -30.04
CA PHE A 275 -25.52 -41.06 -28.86
C PHE A 275 -24.81 -41.42 -27.56
N LEU A 276 -24.30 -42.65 -27.43
CA LEU A 276 -23.53 -43.09 -26.26
C LEU A 276 -22.27 -42.24 -26.06
N THR A 277 -21.57 -41.89 -27.14
CA THR A 277 -20.38 -41.03 -27.10
C THR A 277 -20.74 -39.64 -26.58
N LYS A 278 -21.86 -39.06 -27.03
CA LYS A 278 -22.36 -37.77 -26.52
C LYS A 278 -22.75 -37.85 -25.04
N LEU A 279 -23.43 -38.92 -24.62
CA LEU A 279 -23.81 -39.12 -23.22
C LEU A 279 -22.59 -39.28 -22.32
N LYS A 280 -21.60 -40.08 -22.74
CA LYS A 280 -20.31 -40.25 -22.05
C LYS A 280 -19.58 -38.92 -21.93
N ARG A 281 -19.54 -38.12 -23.00
CA ARG A 281 -18.94 -36.79 -23.00
C ARG A 281 -19.60 -35.87 -21.98
N ILE A 282 -20.93 -35.86 -21.89
CA ILE A 282 -21.66 -35.03 -20.93
C ILE A 282 -21.36 -35.47 -19.49
N ASN A 283 -21.38 -36.77 -19.22
CA ASN A 283 -21.04 -37.30 -17.89
C ASN A 283 -19.59 -36.94 -17.48
N LEU A 284 -18.65 -36.99 -18.42
CA LEU A 284 -17.27 -36.54 -18.18
C LEU A 284 -17.20 -35.05 -17.85
N GLN A 285 -17.94 -34.21 -18.58
CA GLN A 285 -18.03 -32.77 -18.30
C GLN A 285 -18.65 -32.46 -16.93
N PHE A 286 -19.60 -33.28 -16.46
CA PHE A 286 -20.13 -33.18 -15.08
C PHE A 286 -19.08 -33.49 -14.02
N LEU A 287 -18.33 -34.59 -14.20
CA LEU A 287 -17.28 -34.99 -13.26
C LEU A 287 -16.19 -33.91 -13.21
N ARG A 288 -15.77 -33.39 -14.36
CA ARG A 288 -14.85 -32.25 -14.44
C ARG A 288 -15.40 -31.01 -13.73
N PHE A 289 -16.68 -30.67 -13.93
CA PHE A 289 -17.29 -29.54 -13.23
C PHE A 289 -17.29 -29.70 -11.70
N ILE A 290 -17.51 -30.91 -11.20
CA ILE A 290 -17.40 -31.20 -9.76
C ILE A 290 -15.97 -30.94 -9.27
N ASP A 291 -14.96 -31.37 -10.01
CA ASP A 291 -13.56 -31.18 -9.63
C ASP A 291 -13.12 -29.72 -9.72
N ILE A 292 -13.66 -28.97 -10.69
CA ILE A 292 -13.55 -27.51 -10.75
C ILE A 292 -14.13 -26.87 -9.49
N CYS A 293 -15.34 -27.26 -9.08
CA CYS A 293 -15.97 -26.69 -7.89
C CYS A 293 -15.18 -26.99 -6.61
N LYS A 294 -14.65 -28.22 -6.48
CA LYS A 294 -13.75 -28.58 -5.37
C LYS A 294 -12.50 -27.71 -5.37
N THR A 295 -11.92 -27.47 -6.54
CA THR A 295 -10.68 -26.71 -6.65
C THR A 295 -10.88 -25.22 -6.39
N VAL A 296 -11.94 -24.63 -6.94
CA VAL A 296 -12.38 -23.27 -6.63
C VAL A 296 -12.60 -23.08 -5.13
N ARG A 297 -13.25 -24.05 -4.48
CA ARG A 297 -13.43 -24.05 -3.02
C ARG A 297 -12.11 -24.15 -2.27
N HIS A 298 -11.18 -24.96 -2.76
CA HIS A 298 -9.85 -25.10 -2.17
C HIS A 298 -9.07 -23.79 -2.25
N ILE A 299 -9.02 -23.16 -3.45
CA ILE A 299 -8.40 -21.85 -3.69
C ILE A 299 -9.01 -20.78 -2.77
N ALA A 300 -10.35 -20.69 -2.67
CA ALA A 300 -11.01 -19.74 -1.79
C ALA A 300 -10.63 -19.95 -0.31
N SER A 301 -10.56 -21.20 0.14
CA SER A 301 -10.13 -21.53 1.51
C SER A 301 -8.67 -21.16 1.77
N TRP A 302 -7.80 -21.28 0.77
CA TRP A 302 -6.41 -20.82 0.87
C TRP A 302 -6.32 -19.31 1.04
N HIS A 303 -7.01 -18.54 0.20
CA HIS A 303 -7.06 -17.08 0.36
C HIS A 303 -7.58 -16.68 1.75
N GLU A 304 -8.64 -17.33 2.23
CA GLU A 304 -9.21 -17.11 3.57
C GLU A 304 -8.17 -17.37 4.67
N ARG A 305 -7.44 -18.48 4.60
CA ARG A 305 -6.38 -18.83 5.58
C ARG A 305 -5.24 -17.82 5.56
N THR A 306 -4.78 -17.41 4.38
CA THR A 306 -3.68 -16.45 4.23
C THR A 306 -4.08 -15.07 4.78
N VAL A 307 -5.28 -14.59 4.44
CA VAL A 307 -5.81 -13.32 4.97
C VAL A 307 -6.02 -13.40 6.49
N THR A 308 -6.57 -14.52 7.00
CA THR A 308 -6.76 -14.71 8.45
C THR A 308 -5.43 -14.68 9.21
N ARG A 309 -4.41 -15.36 8.71
CA ARG A 309 -3.07 -15.41 9.32
C ARG A 309 -2.48 -14.01 9.44
N GLU A 310 -2.47 -13.25 8.36
CA GLU A 310 -1.90 -11.89 8.38
C GLU A 310 -2.74 -10.93 9.23
N ALA A 311 -4.06 -11.01 9.17
CA ALA A 311 -4.92 -10.17 10.01
C ALA A 311 -4.69 -10.43 11.51
N PHE A 312 -4.45 -11.69 11.88
CA PHE A 312 -4.09 -12.06 13.25
C PHE A 312 -2.69 -11.55 13.63
N ASN A 313 -1.72 -11.61 12.71
CA ASN A 313 -0.39 -11.02 12.91
C ASN A 313 -0.49 -9.51 13.12
N ASP A 314 -1.25 -8.80 12.29
CA ASP A 314 -1.46 -7.36 12.38
C ASP A 314 -2.19 -6.95 13.65
N PHE A 315 -3.20 -7.73 14.05
CA PHE A 315 -3.85 -7.55 15.35
C PHE A 315 -2.84 -7.71 16.50
N SER A 316 -2.05 -8.78 16.49
CA SER A 316 -1.04 -9.06 17.52
C SER A 316 0.01 -7.94 17.59
N ARG A 317 0.45 -7.40 16.45
CA ARG A 317 1.38 -6.28 16.39
C ARG A 317 0.78 -5.02 16.99
N ARG A 318 -0.45 -4.67 16.65
CA ARG A 318 -1.15 -3.50 17.20
C ARG A 318 -1.37 -3.60 18.70
N VAL A 319 -1.74 -4.78 19.22
CA VAL A 319 -1.85 -5.02 20.67
C VAL A 319 -0.51 -4.81 21.39
N LEU A 320 0.61 -5.08 20.70
CA LEU A 320 1.97 -4.83 21.19
C LEU A 320 2.45 -3.38 20.94
N GLY A 321 1.60 -2.48 20.45
CA GLY A 321 1.94 -1.10 20.12
C GLY A 321 2.89 -0.96 18.93
N LYS A 322 2.91 -1.95 18.02
CA LYS A 322 3.69 -1.93 16.79
C LYS A 322 2.78 -1.66 15.59
N ASP A 323 3.32 -0.98 14.58
CA ASP A 323 2.63 -0.81 13.30
C ASP A 323 2.25 -2.15 12.69
N SER A 324 1.05 -2.22 12.10
CA SER A 324 0.60 -3.36 11.32
C SER A 324 1.50 -3.56 10.09
N ASN A 325 1.65 -4.80 9.62
CA ASN A 325 2.38 -5.09 8.40
C ASN A 325 1.72 -4.38 7.20
N ILE A 326 0.38 -4.27 7.19
CA ILE A 326 -0.34 -3.59 6.11
C ILE A 326 -0.09 -2.08 6.07
N SER A 327 0.00 -1.42 7.22
CA SER A 327 0.36 0.01 7.27
C SER A 327 1.81 0.24 6.86
N VAL A 328 2.73 -0.64 7.29
CA VAL A 328 4.13 -0.59 6.82
C VAL A 328 4.22 -0.82 5.30
N ALA A 329 3.42 -1.74 4.75
CA ALA A 329 3.38 -1.99 3.31
C ALA A 329 2.80 -0.80 2.53
N LEU A 330 1.73 -0.18 3.04
CA LEU A 330 1.15 1.04 2.47
C LEU A 330 2.17 2.19 2.49
N GLU A 331 2.86 2.41 3.60
CA GLU A 331 3.90 3.44 3.71
C GLU A 331 5.03 3.17 2.70
N LYS A 332 5.53 1.93 2.63
CA LYS A 332 6.54 1.51 1.66
C LYS A 332 6.10 1.84 0.23
N GLU A 333 4.87 1.47 -0.15
CA GLU A 333 4.32 1.75 -1.47
C GLU A 333 4.20 3.26 -1.74
N THR A 334 3.76 4.04 -0.73
CA THR A 334 3.67 5.51 -0.81
C THR A 334 5.03 6.11 -1.14
N LEU A 335 6.04 5.77 -0.34
CA LEU A 335 7.38 6.32 -0.47
C LEU A 335 8.08 5.84 -1.73
N ALA A 336 7.87 4.58 -2.13
CA ALA A 336 8.41 4.01 -3.36
C ALA A 336 7.92 4.77 -4.61
N SER A 337 6.68 5.27 -4.59
CA SER A 337 6.14 6.10 -5.68
C SER A 337 6.89 7.43 -5.86
N TRP A 338 7.61 7.89 -4.84
CA TRP A 338 8.37 9.13 -4.85
C TRP A 338 9.86 8.95 -5.17
N VAL A 339 10.35 7.71 -5.12
CA VAL A 339 11.71 7.37 -5.55
C VAL A 339 11.78 7.55 -7.06
N SER A 340 12.58 8.52 -7.49
CA SER A 340 12.85 8.76 -8.89
C SER A 340 14.33 9.08 -9.09
N LEU A 341 15.01 8.19 -9.79
CA LEU A 341 16.41 8.42 -10.16
C LEU A 341 16.48 9.28 -11.44
N PRO A 342 17.38 10.27 -11.52
CA PRO A 342 17.49 11.12 -12.69
C PRO A 342 18.14 10.36 -13.85
N ALA A 343 17.30 9.82 -14.75
CA ALA A 343 17.75 9.06 -15.92
C ALA A 343 18.74 9.85 -16.78
N SER A 344 18.56 11.17 -16.93
CA SER A 344 19.47 12.02 -17.70
C SER A 344 20.89 12.08 -17.15
N LYS A 345 21.09 11.78 -15.86
CA LYS A 345 22.40 11.82 -15.19
C LYS A 345 23.01 10.44 -15.00
N LEU A 346 22.18 9.41 -14.82
CA LEU A 346 22.63 8.07 -14.40
C LEU A 346 22.54 7.01 -15.50
N LEU A 347 21.72 7.23 -16.55
CA LEU A 347 21.56 6.23 -17.61
C LEU A 347 22.86 5.96 -18.36
N SER A 348 23.72 6.99 -18.52
CA SER A 348 25.06 6.84 -19.12
C SER A 348 26.04 6.03 -18.27
N LEU A 349 25.73 5.79 -16.99
CA LEU A 349 26.52 4.97 -16.08
C LEU A 349 26.11 3.50 -16.09
N CYS A 350 24.94 3.19 -16.66
CA CYS A 350 24.37 1.85 -16.73
C CYS A 350 24.69 1.20 -18.09
N GLU A 351 24.78 -0.12 -18.13
CA GLU A 351 24.99 -0.88 -19.38
C GLU A 351 23.71 -0.88 -20.25
N SER A 352 22.54 -0.83 -19.61
CA SER A 352 21.25 -0.81 -20.30
C SER A 352 20.18 -0.02 -19.52
N GLY A 353 19.10 0.36 -20.22
CA GLY A 353 17.93 0.94 -19.57
C GLY A 353 17.18 -0.04 -18.65
N GLU A 354 17.38 -1.34 -18.82
CA GLU A 354 16.84 -2.35 -17.92
C GLU A 354 17.60 -2.38 -16.59
N GLU A 355 18.94 -2.33 -16.63
CA GLU A 355 19.77 -2.24 -15.44
C GLU A 355 19.44 -0.99 -14.62
N PHE A 356 19.21 0.15 -15.28
CA PHE A 356 18.76 1.38 -14.62
C PHE A 356 17.44 1.19 -13.85
N ARG A 357 16.44 0.53 -14.46
CA ARG A 357 15.16 0.23 -13.79
C ARG A 357 15.34 -0.73 -12.62
N GLN A 358 16.21 -1.73 -12.76
CA GLN A 358 16.52 -2.66 -11.67
C GLN A 358 17.20 -1.94 -10.50
N ILE A 359 18.12 -1.02 -10.78
CA ILE A 359 18.76 -0.15 -9.76
C ILE A 359 17.71 0.71 -9.06
N GLU A 360 16.82 1.37 -9.80
CA GLU A 360 15.72 2.14 -9.21
C GLU A 360 14.80 1.26 -8.34
N GLN A 361 14.53 0.03 -8.78
CA GLN A 361 13.75 -0.94 -8.01
C GLN A 361 14.42 -1.30 -6.68
N VAL A 362 15.76 -1.42 -6.62
CA VAL A 362 16.48 -1.65 -5.36
C VAL A 362 16.20 -0.53 -4.35
N TYR A 363 16.18 0.73 -4.79
CA TYR A 363 15.83 1.86 -3.91
C TYR A 363 14.37 1.82 -3.48
N LYS A 364 13.44 1.50 -4.39
CA LYS A 364 12.00 1.35 -4.07
C LYS A 364 11.76 0.24 -3.05
N ASP A 365 12.46 -0.89 -3.18
CA ASP A 365 12.32 -2.03 -2.27
C ASP A 365 12.85 -1.75 -0.87
N ASN A 366 13.82 -0.84 -0.74
CA ASN A 366 14.48 -0.48 0.52
C ASN A 366 14.16 0.95 1.00
N VAL A 367 13.12 1.57 0.44
CA VAL A 367 12.83 3.01 0.63
C VAL A 367 12.60 3.38 2.09
N LEU A 368 11.92 2.53 2.88
CA LEU A 368 11.65 2.80 4.29
C LEU A 368 12.93 2.98 5.10
N ASP A 369 13.86 2.03 4.96
CA ASP A 369 15.14 2.08 5.66
C ASP A 369 16.00 3.25 5.18
N LEU A 370 16.00 3.50 3.88
CA LEU A 370 16.76 4.59 3.29
C LEU A 370 16.25 5.97 3.70
N ILE A 371 14.92 6.16 3.76
CA ILE A 371 14.31 7.39 4.28
C ILE A 371 14.58 7.54 5.77
N LYS A 372 14.59 6.45 6.55
CA LYS A 372 15.00 6.49 7.97
C LYS A 372 16.44 6.98 8.12
N ILE A 373 17.37 6.43 7.33
CA ILE A 373 18.76 6.91 7.30
C ILE A 373 18.80 8.39 6.91
N PHE A 374 18.11 8.77 5.84
CA PHE A 374 18.03 10.14 5.38
C PHE A 374 17.55 11.09 6.49
N ARG A 375 16.48 10.75 7.21
CA ARG A 375 15.95 11.57 8.32
C ARG A 375 16.94 11.68 9.48
N ILE A 376 17.56 10.56 9.88
CA ILE A 376 18.52 10.53 10.99
C ILE A 376 19.71 11.45 10.70
N TYR A 377 20.31 11.32 9.52
CA TYR A 377 21.50 12.10 9.12
C TYR A 377 21.15 13.48 8.56
N GLY A 378 19.94 13.71 8.08
CA GLY A 378 19.44 15.00 7.63
C GLY A 378 18.97 15.92 8.76
N SER A 379 18.84 15.42 9.99
CA SER A 379 18.43 16.20 11.16
C SER A 379 19.26 17.48 11.39
N ALA A 380 20.56 17.45 11.04
CA ALA A 380 21.44 18.61 11.12
C ALA A 380 21.01 19.78 10.20
N ALA A 381 20.45 19.47 9.02
CA ALA A 381 19.90 20.46 8.09
C ALA A 381 18.42 20.81 8.39
N GLY A 382 17.95 20.51 9.61
CA GLY A 382 16.54 20.59 9.94
C GLY A 382 15.67 19.62 9.16
N GLY A 383 16.22 18.48 8.74
CA GLY A 383 15.50 17.41 8.04
C GLY A 383 15.27 17.62 6.55
N LYS A 384 15.39 18.86 6.05
CA LYS A 384 15.12 19.22 4.65
C LYS A 384 16.10 18.57 3.65
N GLY A 385 17.30 18.25 4.09
CA GLY A 385 18.36 17.68 3.26
C GLY A 385 19.42 16.98 4.09
N ILE A 386 20.25 16.15 3.45
CA ILE A 386 21.47 15.62 4.06
C ILE A 386 22.65 16.50 3.65
N LEU A 387 23.35 17.11 4.62
CA LEU A 387 24.55 17.93 4.36
C LEU A 387 25.73 17.05 3.93
N GLU A 388 26.72 17.65 3.27
CA GLU A 388 27.92 16.94 2.80
C GLU A 388 28.61 16.17 3.94
N GLN A 389 28.79 16.82 5.10
CA GLN A 389 29.44 16.20 6.26
C GLN A 389 28.65 14.99 6.78
N GLU A 390 27.33 15.04 6.71
CA GLU A 390 26.46 13.95 7.15
C GLU A 390 26.46 12.80 6.15
N PHE A 391 26.44 13.09 4.84
CA PHE A 391 26.65 12.08 3.80
C PHE A 391 27.98 11.35 3.97
N LEU A 392 29.08 12.09 4.23
CA LEU A 392 30.39 11.49 4.50
C LEU A 392 30.38 10.60 5.75
N LYS A 393 29.63 10.98 6.80
CA LYS A 393 29.46 10.14 7.99
C LYS A 393 28.72 8.84 7.66
N VAL A 394 27.67 8.87 6.83
CA VAL A 394 26.98 7.66 6.36
C VAL A 394 27.95 6.75 5.62
N MET A 395 28.71 7.29 4.65
CA MET A 395 29.69 6.52 3.86
C MET A 395 30.80 5.93 4.73
N THR A 396 31.25 6.68 5.74
CA THR A 396 32.24 6.21 6.70
C THR A 396 31.71 5.04 7.54
N LYS A 397 30.49 5.17 8.07
CA LYS A 397 29.86 4.12 8.88
C LYS A 397 29.47 2.89 8.09
N ALA A 398 29.13 3.05 6.81
CA ALA A 398 28.92 1.97 5.85
C ALA A 398 30.24 1.28 5.42
N GLY A 399 31.40 1.73 5.92
CA GLY A 399 32.71 1.13 5.63
C GLY A 399 33.26 1.46 4.24
N VAL A 400 32.70 2.47 3.57
CA VAL A 400 33.08 2.85 2.20
C VAL A 400 34.42 3.61 2.19
N THR A 401 34.71 4.44 3.19
CA THR A 401 35.89 5.34 3.23
C THR A 401 37.18 4.70 3.74
N ASN A 402 37.27 3.37 3.85
CA ASN A 402 38.54 2.73 4.17
C ASN A 402 39.54 3.08 3.05
N LYS A 403 40.76 3.53 3.38
CA LYS A 403 41.77 4.11 2.44
C LYS A 403 42.01 3.31 1.14
N LYS A 404 41.63 2.03 1.12
CA LYS A 404 41.71 1.12 -0.04
C LYS A 404 40.52 1.21 -1.00
N ASN A 405 39.44 1.95 -0.70
CA ASN A 405 38.19 1.95 -1.47
C ASN A 405 37.97 3.29 -2.20
N ILE A 406 37.49 4.32 -1.51
CA ILE A 406 37.26 5.67 -2.05
C ILE A 406 37.89 6.74 -1.13
N LEU A 407 38.47 7.76 -1.73
CA LEU A 407 39.00 8.91 -1.00
C LEU A 407 37.87 9.85 -0.56
N ARG A 408 38.03 10.49 0.60
CA ARG A 408 37.05 11.46 1.12
C ARG A 408 36.79 12.59 0.14
N SER A 409 37.82 13.13 -0.50
CA SER A 409 37.70 14.19 -1.52
C SER A 409 36.85 13.76 -2.71
N HIS A 410 36.95 12.49 -3.12
CA HIS A 410 36.14 11.97 -4.22
C HIS A 410 34.66 11.81 -3.82
N LEU A 411 34.38 11.45 -2.57
CA LEU A 411 33.01 11.44 -2.06
C LEU A 411 32.38 12.83 -2.00
N GLN A 412 33.17 13.87 -1.69
CA GLN A 412 32.71 15.26 -1.74
C GLN A 412 32.34 15.65 -3.17
N LEU A 413 33.17 15.28 -4.15
CA LEU A 413 32.86 15.50 -5.57
C LEU A 413 31.58 14.79 -6.00
N ILE A 414 31.40 13.52 -5.61
CA ILE A 414 30.17 12.75 -5.91
C ILE A 414 28.93 13.43 -5.31
N TYR A 415 29.03 13.89 -4.07
CA TYR A 415 27.93 14.60 -3.40
C TYR A 415 27.59 15.92 -4.09
N GLN A 416 28.60 16.68 -4.52
CA GLN A 416 28.38 17.92 -5.29
C GLN A 416 27.75 17.63 -6.65
N GLN A 417 28.21 16.60 -7.35
CA GLN A 417 27.64 16.19 -8.65
C GLN A 417 26.17 15.79 -8.54
N SER A 418 25.75 15.12 -7.47
CA SER A 418 24.35 14.74 -7.31
C SER A 418 23.44 15.96 -7.10
N ARG A 419 23.94 17.01 -6.44
CA ARG A 419 23.20 18.27 -6.23
C ARG A 419 23.13 19.18 -7.45
N GLN A 420 24.01 19.00 -8.45
CA GLN A 420 24.01 19.86 -9.63
C GLN A 420 22.74 19.63 -10.47
N SER A 421 21.96 20.69 -10.69
CA SER A 421 20.87 20.68 -11.65
C SER A 421 21.43 20.49 -13.07
N ASN A 422 20.76 19.68 -13.89
CA ASN A 422 21.21 19.22 -15.20
C ASN A 422 21.35 20.34 -16.28
N ASN A 423 21.34 21.62 -15.87
CA ASN A 423 21.51 22.81 -16.72
C ASN A 423 22.95 23.38 -16.73
N GLY A 424 23.89 22.77 -16.00
CA GLY A 424 25.31 23.12 -16.07
C GLY A 424 26.07 22.15 -16.95
N GLY A 425 26.14 22.42 -18.26
CA GLY A 425 27.08 21.73 -19.14
C GLY A 425 28.51 21.88 -18.60
N LEU A 426 29.25 20.77 -18.61
CA LEU A 426 30.68 20.73 -18.31
C LEU A 426 31.42 21.80 -19.11
N SER A 427 31.97 22.82 -18.45
CA SER A 427 33.13 23.55 -18.96
C SER A 427 34.36 23.02 -18.25
N LEU A 428 35.05 22.13 -18.94
CA LEU A 428 36.42 21.76 -18.64
C LEU A 428 37.26 22.40 -19.74
N ASP A 429 37.67 23.67 -19.61
CA ASP A 429 38.86 24.11 -20.32
C ASP A 429 39.56 25.35 -19.72
N ASN A 430 40.86 25.39 -19.98
CA ASN A 430 41.93 26.24 -19.48
C ASN A 430 41.80 27.75 -19.76
N SER A 431 42.32 28.53 -18.81
CA SER A 431 43.06 29.81 -18.95
C SER A 431 42.63 30.82 -20.04
N THR A 432 41.97 31.92 -19.65
CA THR A 432 42.42 33.33 -19.79
C THR A 432 41.34 34.30 -19.29
N PRO A 433 41.70 35.49 -18.76
CA PRO A 433 40.74 36.45 -18.24
C PRO A 433 40.33 37.43 -19.34
N VAL A 434 39.05 37.49 -19.69
CA VAL A 434 38.51 38.61 -20.47
C VAL A 434 37.18 39.03 -19.87
N ASP A 435 37.17 40.26 -19.37
CA ASP A 435 36.04 41.10 -19.04
C ASP A 435 34.85 40.94 -20.00
N SER A 436 33.64 40.75 -19.46
CA SER A 436 32.43 41.25 -20.13
C SER A 436 31.29 41.44 -19.14
N PHE A 437 30.97 42.73 -19.00
CA PHE A 437 29.86 43.34 -18.28
C PHE A 437 28.47 42.84 -18.72
N ILE A 438 27.62 42.59 -17.71
CA ILE A 438 26.21 42.97 -17.55
C ILE A 438 25.25 42.84 -18.74
N THR A 439 24.27 41.93 -18.60
CA THR A 439 22.85 42.24 -18.90
C THR A 439 21.93 41.40 -18.01
N SER A 440 21.40 42.04 -16.97
CA SER A 440 20.34 41.56 -16.08
C SER A 440 18.96 41.94 -16.63
N GLY A 441 18.08 40.95 -16.83
CA GLY A 441 16.65 41.15 -17.07
C GLY A 441 15.83 40.64 -15.86
N PRO A 442 14.74 41.32 -15.46
CA PRO A 442 14.11 41.12 -14.16
C PRO A 442 13.04 40.02 -14.18
N THR A 443 13.07 39.14 -13.18
CA THR A 443 11.92 38.32 -12.78
C THR A 443 11.43 38.77 -11.39
N PRO A 444 10.11 38.90 -11.17
CA PRO A 444 9.58 39.42 -9.92
C PRO A 444 9.43 38.32 -8.86
N GLY A 445 9.98 38.58 -7.68
CA GLY A 445 9.33 38.34 -6.39
C GLY A 445 9.19 36.90 -5.92
N THR A 446 10.25 36.36 -5.32
CA THR A 446 10.11 35.57 -4.08
C THR A 446 11.36 35.79 -3.25
N GLU A 447 11.30 36.74 -2.33
CA GLU A 447 12.34 36.98 -1.35
C GLU A 447 12.38 35.81 -0.36
N GLY A 448 13.47 35.05 -0.48
CA GLY A 448 13.85 33.93 0.35
C GLY A 448 15.26 33.57 -0.07
N ASP A 449 16.21 34.40 0.36
CA ASP A 449 17.65 34.27 0.14
C ASP A 449 18.17 33.08 0.95
N ASP A 450 17.68 31.87 0.64
CA ASP A 450 18.27 30.62 1.09
C ASP A 450 19.52 30.42 0.24
N ASP A 451 20.67 30.78 0.80
CA ASP A 451 21.99 30.51 0.22
C ASP A 451 22.01 29.06 -0.33
N PRO A 452 22.12 28.85 -1.66
CA PRO A 452 21.94 27.54 -2.28
C PRO A 452 22.96 26.50 -1.76
N GLU A 453 24.03 26.95 -1.12
CA GLU A 453 25.04 26.06 -0.53
C GLU A 453 24.51 25.27 0.67
N ASP A 454 23.57 25.80 1.46
CA ASP A 454 23.21 25.24 2.79
C ASP A 454 21.95 24.34 2.79
N ARG A 455 21.27 24.17 1.65
CA ARG A 455 20.01 23.38 1.54
C ARG A 455 20.18 21.87 1.81
N GLY A 456 21.40 21.35 1.73
CA GLY A 456 21.67 19.91 1.73
C GLY A 456 21.09 19.18 0.50
N ALA A 457 21.36 17.87 0.39
CA ALA A 457 20.85 17.04 -0.70
C ALA A 457 19.46 16.47 -0.34
N THR A 458 18.54 16.48 -1.30
CA THR A 458 17.21 15.87 -1.20
C THR A 458 17.28 14.33 -1.19
N PRO A 459 16.19 13.61 -0.89
CA PRO A 459 16.20 12.14 -0.91
C PRO A 459 16.63 11.56 -2.27
N ASN A 460 16.15 12.09 -3.39
CA ASN A 460 16.53 11.59 -4.71
C ASN A 460 18.00 11.93 -5.06
N GLU A 461 18.51 13.10 -4.65
CA GLU A 461 19.93 13.45 -4.79
C GLU A 461 20.81 12.58 -3.88
N PHE A 462 20.32 12.17 -2.72
CA PHE A 462 20.97 11.19 -1.85
C PHE A 462 21.03 9.81 -2.51
N PHE A 463 19.94 9.32 -3.10
CA PHE A 463 19.93 8.05 -3.85
C PHE A 463 20.81 8.11 -5.10
N GLU A 464 20.84 9.26 -5.79
CA GLU A 464 21.77 9.51 -6.90
C GLU A 464 23.23 9.42 -6.41
N ALA A 465 23.56 10.08 -5.29
CA ALA A 465 24.90 10.03 -4.72
C ALA A 465 25.32 8.60 -4.36
N LEU A 466 24.43 7.80 -3.75
CA LEU A 466 24.68 6.39 -3.48
C LEU A 466 24.97 5.60 -4.76
N THR A 467 24.21 5.84 -5.82
CA THR A 467 24.43 5.20 -7.13
C THR A 467 25.78 5.56 -7.71
N ARG A 468 26.21 6.83 -7.62
CA ARG A 468 27.54 7.28 -8.06
C ARG A 468 28.68 6.67 -7.24
N VAL A 469 28.49 6.49 -5.93
CA VAL A 469 29.46 5.77 -5.08
C VAL A 469 29.57 4.30 -5.49
N ALA A 470 28.45 3.64 -5.76
CA ALA A 470 28.43 2.27 -6.26
C ALA A 470 29.13 2.16 -7.63
N HIS A 471 28.90 3.14 -8.52
CA HIS A 471 29.54 3.20 -9.82
C HIS A 471 31.06 3.38 -9.74
N HIS A 472 31.56 4.23 -8.83
CA HIS A 472 33.00 4.32 -8.59
C HIS A 472 33.59 2.97 -8.14
N ASN A 473 32.89 2.23 -7.27
CA ASN A 473 33.34 0.90 -6.86
C ASN A 473 33.32 -0.12 -8.01
N TYR A 474 32.31 -0.05 -8.88
CA TYR A 474 32.22 -0.85 -10.11
C TYR A 474 33.40 -0.55 -11.04
N GLN A 475 33.69 0.72 -11.32
CA GLN A 475 34.82 1.12 -12.16
C GLN A 475 36.15 0.60 -11.61
N LYS A 476 36.38 0.76 -10.30
CA LYS A 476 37.59 0.28 -9.65
C LYS A 476 37.77 -1.24 -9.73
N ARG A 477 36.68 -2.01 -9.54
CA ARG A 477 36.72 -3.48 -9.70
C ARG A 477 37.04 -3.86 -11.13
N ARG A 478 36.44 -3.16 -12.10
CA ARG A 478 36.67 -3.38 -13.53
C ARG A 478 38.11 -3.08 -13.94
N GLU A 479 38.68 -1.97 -13.48
CA GLU A 479 40.08 -1.60 -13.71
C GLU A 479 41.04 -2.64 -13.11
N PHE A 480 40.79 -3.07 -11.87
CA PHE A 480 41.61 -4.09 -11.20
C PHE A 480 41.58 -5.44 -11.95
N MET A 481 40.40 -5.89 -12.37
CA MET A 481 40.26 -7.11 -13.18
C MET A 481 40.91 -6.97 -14.57
N GLY A 482 40.83 -5.78 -15.18
CA GLY A 482 41.52 -5.45 -16.42
C GLY A 482 43.04 -5.57 -16.28
N GLN A 483 43.61 -5.02 -15.20
CA GLN A 483 45.04 -5.13 -14.91
C GLN A 483 45.47 -6.59 -14.72
N ILE A 484 44.68 -7.41 -14.03
CA ILE A 484 44.95 -8.85 -13.87
C ILE A 484 44.92 -9.56 -15.23
N ALA A 485 43.93 -9.29 -16.07
CA ALA A 485 43.83 -9.88 -17.40
C ALA A 485 45.04 -9.52 -18.28
N THR A 486 45.52 -8.27 -18.19
CA THR A 486 46.75 -7.83 -18.86
C THR A 486 48.00 -8.53 -18.30
N MET A 487 48.13 -8.65 -16.96
CA MET A 487 49.25 -9.35 -16.34
C MET A 487 49.29 -10.85 -16.66
N MET A 488 48.13 -11.50 -16.83
CA MET A 488 48.02 -12.91 -17.18
C MET A 488 48.10 -13.17 -18.70
N ASN A 489 48.32 -12.13 -19.51
CA ASN A 489 48.40 -12.18 -20.98
C ASN A 489 47.24 -12.99 -21.61
N MET A 490 46.04 -12.83 -21.06
CA MET A 490 44.85 -13.53 -21.55
C MET A 490 44.43 -12.96 -22.92
N GLY A 491 44.13 -13.84 -23.88
CA GLY A 491 43.64 -13.42 -25.20
C GLY A 491 42.36 -12.58 -25.10
N ASN A 492 42.15 -11.69 -26.07
CA ASN A 492 41.08 -10.66 -26.06
C ASN A 492 39.68 -11.19 -25.66
N GLU A 493 39.29 -12.38 -26.11
CA GLU A 493 37.98 -12.97 -25.76
C GLU A 493 37.90 -13.45 -24.29
N VAL A 494 38.99 -13.96 -23.74
CA VAL A 494 39.07 -14.43 -22.35
C VAL A 494 39.21 -13.24 -21.40
N ALA A 495 39.97 -12.22 -21.79
CA ALA A 495 40.06 -10.95 -21.07
C ALA A 495 38.69 -10.25 -20.99
N ALA A 496 37.94 -10.18 -22.10
CA ALA A 496 36.59 -9.60 -22.11
C ALA A 496 35.61 -10.36 -21.20
N LYS A 497 35.63 -11.70 -21.22
CA LYS A 497 34.82 -12.52 -20.30
C LYS A 497 35.23 -12.35 -18.83
N THR A 498 36.52 -12.20 -18.56
CA THR A 498 37.07 -12.00 -17.21
C THR A 498 36.72 -10.62 -16.65
N VAL A 499 36.75 -9.59 -17.49
CA VAL A 499 36.31 -8.22 -17.14
C VAL A 499 34.79 -8.15 -16.94
N ASN A 500 34.00 -8.88 -17.74
CA ASN A 500 32.56 -9.04 -17.51
C ASN A 500 32.23 -9.84 -16.23
N GLY A 501 33.20 -10.57 -15.67
CA GLY A 501 33.10 -11.22 -14.36
C GLY A 501 33.18 -10.26 -13.16
N ALA A 502 33.47 -8.97 -13.37
CA ALA A 502 33.56 -7.97 -12.31
C ALA A 502 32.21 -7.64 -11.63
N GLY A 503 31.10 -8.22 -12.13
CA GLY A 503 29.73 -7.95 -11.70
C GLY A 503 29.17 -6.68 -12.33
N SER A 504 27.84 -6.54 -12.33
CA SER A 504 27.14 -5.37 -12.89
C SER A 504 27.15 -4.17 -11.93
N LEU A 505 26.78 -2.98 -12.41
CA LEU A 505 26.57 -1.81 -11.54
C LEU A 505 25.46 -2.13 -10.52
N LEU A 506 24.40 -2.83 -10.95
CA LEU A 506 23.36 -3.32 -10.07
C LEU A 506 23.92 -4.10 -8.87
N MET A 507 24.86 -5.02 -9.08
CA MET A 507 25.48 -5.77 -7.98
C MET A 507 26.25 -4.87 -7.01
N CYS A 508 26.90 -3.83 -7.51
CA CYS A 508 27.58 -2.84 -6.65
C CYS A 508 26.59 -1.95 -5.90
N VAL A 509 25.44 -1.62 -6.49
CA VAL A 509 24.35 -0.92 -5.81
C VAL A 509 23.77 -1.80 -4.72
N VAL A 510 23.49 -3.09 -4.98
CA VAL A 510 23.00 -4.03 -3.97
C VAL A 510 24.01 -4.17 -2.81
N ASP A 511 25.30 -4.38 -3.09
CA ASP A 511 26.36 -4.45 -2.06
C ASP A 511 26.46 -3.14 -1.24
N LEU A 512 26.30 -1.97 -1.85
CA LEU A 512 26.34 -0.71 -1.12
C LEU A 512 25.06 -0.46 -0.32
N VAL A 513 23.92 -0.54 -0.98
CA VAL A 513 22.62 -0.14 -0.43
C VAL A 513 22.13 -1.20 0.55
N VAL A 514 22.00 -2.45 0.11
CA VAL A 514 21.36 -3.53 0.89
C VAL A 514 22.31 -4.07 1.97
N GLU A 515 23.58 -4.28 1.64
CA GLU A 515 24.52 -4.93 2.56
C GLU A 515 25.26 -3.97 3.50
N LYS A 516 25.36 -2.67 3.16
CA LYS A 516 26.17 -1.70 3.94
C LYS A 516 25.37 -0.53 4.49
N VAL A 517 24.52 0.10 3.69
CA VAL A 517 23.77 1.29 4.11
C VAL A 517 22.54 0.89 4.91
N VAL A 518 21.65 0.04 4.38
CA VAL A 518 20.43 -0.42 5.06
C VAL A 518 20.71 -0.97 6.47
N PRO A 519 21.74 -1.81 6.73
CA PRO A 519 22.01 -2.32 8.06
C PRO A 519 22.37 -1.25 9.10
N LEU A 520 22.66 -0.02 8.68
CA LEU A 520 22.81 1.09 9.61
C LEU A 520 21.50 1.41 10.35
N THR A 521 20.32 1.17 9.74
CA THR A 521 19.03 1.37 10.44
C THR A 521 18.87 0.43 11.62
N LYS A 522 19.28 -0.83 11.49
CA LYS A 522 19.19 -1.83 12.57
C LYS A 522 19.89 -1.36 13.84
N LYS A 523 21.09 -0.77 13.71
CA LYS A 523 21.84 -0.22 14.85
C LYS A 523 21.08 0.91 15.56
N PHE A 524 20.38 1.76 14.82
CA PHE A 524 19.57 2.82 15.41
C PHE A 524 18.28 2.29 16.03
N GLN A 525 17.62 1.33 15.37
CA GLN A 525 16.43 0.65 15.91
C GLN A 525 16.75 -0.10 17.20
N GLU A 526 17.88 -0.80 17.28
CA GLU A 526 18.32 -1.47 18.50
C GLU A 526 18.56 -0.47 19.66
N GLN A 527 19.16 0.68 19.37
CA GLN A 527 19.38 1.74 20.37
C GLN A 527 18.06 2.34 20.86
N GLY A 528 17.15 2.71 19.95
CA GLY A 528 15.82 3.24 20.29
C GLY A 528 15.00 2.21 21.08
N LEU A 529 14.96 0.96 20.61
CA LEU A 529 14.24 -0.12 21.29
C LEU A 529 14.82 -0.40 22.69
N THR A 530 16.14 -0.30 22.86
CA THR A 530 16.78 -0.45 24.17
C THR A 530 16.34 0.67 25.12
N PHE A 531 16.34 1.92 24.65
CA PHE A 531 15.86 3.05 25.45
C PHE A 531 14.37 2.91 25.81
N LYS A 532 13.52 2.54 24.86
CA LYS A 532 12.08 2.32 25.11
C LYS A 532 11.82 1.17 26.08
N LYS A 533 12.59 0.07 25.99
CA LYS A 533 12.54 -1.02 26.98
C LYS A 533 12.91 -0.53 28.38
N GLN A 534 13.85 0.40 28.50
CA GLN A 534 14.19 1.02 29.78
C GLN A 534 13.08 1.96 30.26
N MET A 535 12.41 2.69 29.35
CA MET A 535 11.28 3.57 29.67
C MET A 535 10.08 2.82 30.26
N ILE A 536 9.78 1.60 29.79
CA ILE A 536 8.68 0.78 30.33
C ILE A 536 9.05 0.04 31.63
N HIS A 537 10.30 0.15 32.10
CA HIS A 537 10.72 -0.50 33.34
C HIS A 537 9.90 0.03 34.53
N PRO A 538 9.42 -0.82 35.45
CA PRO A 538 8.54 -0.40 36.55
C PRO A 538 9.07 0.78 37.37
N ASP A 539 10.36 0.77 37.71
CA ASP A 539 10.98 1.85 38.49
C ASP A 539 11.01 3.19 37.73
N VAL A 540 11.20 3.15 36.41
CA VAL A 540 11.20 4.34 35.56
C VAL A 540 9.76 4.87 35.43
N GLN A 541 8.80 3.97 35.19
CA GLN A 541 7.38 4.30 35.17
C GLN A 541 6.91 4.91 36.49
N HIS A 542 7.41 4.41 37.63
CA HIS A 542 7.09 4.97 38.94
C HIS A 542 7.57 6.43 39.07
N VAL A 543 8.80 6.73 38.66
CA VAL A 543 9.34 8.11 38.68
C VAL A 543 8.54 9.02 37.74
N CYS A 544 8.25 8.58 36.52
CA CYS A 544 7.45 9.35 35.57
C CYS A 544 6.03 9.63 36.08
N LYS A 545 5.38 8.64 36.72
CA LYS A 545 4.06 8.80 37.35
C LYS A 545 4.09 9.76 38.54
N ALA A 546 5.13 9.68 39.38
CA ALA A 546 5.28 10.58 40.52
C ALA A 546 5.39 12.05 40.08
N GLN A 547 6.02 12.32 38.94
CA GLN A 547 6.18 13.67 38.38
C GLN A 547 5.09 14.06 37.37
N GLU A 548 4.14 13.18 37.08
CA GLU A 548 3.20 13.33 35.97
C GLU A 548 2.39 14.62 36.04
N ASN A 549 1.83 14.96 37.21
CA ASN A 549 1.02 16.17 37.39
C ASN A 549 1.81 17.46 37.13
N LYS A 550 3.09 17.46 37.50
CA LYS A 550 3.99 18.60 37.33
C LYS A 550 4.35 18.76 35.85
N LEU A 551 4.72 17.65 35.21
CA LEU A 551 5.03 17.60 33.78
C LEU A 551 3.81 17.97 32.92
N LYS A 552 2.60 17.51 33.27
CA LYS A 552 1.35 17.91 32.59
C LYS A 552 1.11 19.40 32.66
N ARG A 553 1.34 20.03 33.83
CA ARG A 553 1.19 21.48 33.98
C ARG A 553 2.16 22.24 33.07
N ILE A 554 3.41 21.78 32.99
CA ILE A 554 4.41 22.37 32.10
C ILE A 554 4.00 22.17 30.64
N PHE A 555 3.70 20.94 30.23
CA PHE A 555 3.23 20.64 28.88
C PHE A 555 2.07 21.53 28.46
N ASN A 556 1.03 21.63 29.30
CA ASN A 556 -0.12 22.49 29.06
C ASN A 556 0.24 23.98 28.99
N THR A 557 1.23 24.44 29.74
CA THR A 557 1.65 25.86 29.71
C THR A 557 2.26 26.21 28.35
N TYR A 558 3.08 25.32 27.79
CA TYR A 558 3.74 25.56 26.51
C TYR A 558 2.84 25.22 25.32
N SER A 559 2.04 24.14 25.38
CA SER A 559 1.13 23.77 24.28
C SER A 559 0.01 24.79 24.04
N GLN A 560 -0.30 25.66 25.00
CA GLN A 560 -1.23 26.78 24.81
C GLN A 560 -0.67 27.88 23.90
N ARG A 561 0.65 27.91 23.68
CA ARG A 561 1.32 28.85 22.78
C ARG A 561 1.40 28.35 21.35
N ASN A 562 1.02 27.09 21.11
CA ASN A 562 1.03 26.47 19.79
C ASN A 562 0.29 27.36 18.78
N LYS A 563 0.99 27.61 17.67
CA LYS A 563 0.54 28.49 16.58
C LYS A 563 -0.67 27.89 15.85
N ASN A 564 -0.76 26.56 15.78
CA ASN A 564 -1.87 25.85 15.18
C ASN A 564 -3.11 25.89 16.12
N PRO A 565 -4.21 26.55 15.72
CA PRO A 565 -5.41 26.65 16.55
C PRO A 565 -6.06 25.31 16.87
N GLN A 566 -5.90 24.29 16.01
CA GLN A 566 -6.51 22.97 16.23
C GLN A 566 -5.77 22.13 17.26
N SER A 567 -4.46 22.36 17.38
CA SER A 567 -3.55 21.62 18.26
C SER A 567 -3.28 22.33 19.59
N ARG A 568 -3.65 23.62 19.70
CA ARG A 568 -3.48 24.43 20.90
C ARG A 568 -4.04 23.77 22.15
N GLY A 569 -3.19 23.63 23.17
CA GLY A 569 -3.53 23.02 24.46
C GLY A 569 -3.60 21.49 24.44
N LYS A 570 -3.41 20.85 23.28
CA LYS A 570 -3.43 19.38 23.12
C LYS A 570 -2.06 18.84 22.74
N LEU A 571 -1.38 19.51 21.82
CA LEU A 571 -0.09 19.11 21.28
C LEU A 571 0.92 20.25 21.46
N LEU A 572 2.16 19.88 21.72
CA LEU A 572 3.28 20.81 21.85
C LEU A 572 4.02 20.85 20.52
N ASP A 573 4.31 22.01 19.94
CA ASP A 573 5.13 22.06 18.71
C ASP A 573 6.64 22.08 19.04
N LEU A 574 7.50 21.84 18.04
CA LEU A 574 8.96 21.87 18.21
C LEU A 574 9.46 23.23 18.75
N SER A 575 8.87 24.34 18.33
CA SER A 575 9.31 25.67 18.72
C SER A 575 8.99 25.98 20.19
N ASP A 576 7.84 25.51 20.67
CA ASP A 576 7.42 25.57 22.07
C ASP A 576 8.30 24.66 22.94
N PHE A 577 8.64 23.47 22.45
CA PHE A 577 9.57 22.56 23.14
C PHE A 577 10.99 23.16 23.22
N GLU A 578 11.52 23.72 22.13
CA GLU A 578 12.80 24.44 22.15
C GLU A 578 12.79 25.60 23.14
N SER A 579 11.68 26.35 23.22
CA SER A 579 11.52 27.45 24.16
C SER A 579 11.54 26.96 25.62
N LEU A 580 10.88 25.84 25.91
CA LEU A 580 10.97 25.21 27.22
C LEU A 580 12.42 24.85 27.59
N LEU A 581 13.15 24.23 26.67
CA LEU A 581 14.55 23.84 26.92
C LEU A 581 15.44 25.07 27.15
N LYS A 582 15.18 26.19 26.47
CA LYS A 582 15.86 27.47 26.72
C LYS A 582 15.52 28.03 28.10
N ASP A 583 14.23 28.08 28.45
CA ASP A 583 13.73 28.60 29.73
C ASP A 583 14.26 27.80 30.93
N ARG A 584 14.49 26.49 30.74
CA ARG A 584 15.10 25.60 31.74
C ARG A 584 16.62 25.49 31.65
N ARG A 585 17.27 26.23 30.74
CA ARG A 585 18.72 26.21 30.51
C ARG A 585 19.27 24.81 30.24
N LEU A 586 18.48 23.99 29.54
CA LEU A 586 18.83 22.63 29.14
C LEU A 586 19.65 22.57 27.86
N ILE A 587 19.75 23.69 27.13
CA ILE A 587 20.58 23.81 25.92
C ILE A 587 21.94 24.38 26.31
N ASP A 588 22.96 23.52 26.30
CA ASP A 588 24.33 23.85 26.67
C ASP A 588 25.34 22.97 25.92
N ALA A 589 26.59 22.94 26.38
CA ALA A 589 27.64 22.12 25.79
C ALA A 589 27.38 20.60 25.91
N LEU A 590 26.61 20.16 26.92
CA LEU A 590 26.27 18.76 27.13
C LEU A 590 25.10 18.35 26.22
N PHE A 591 24.15 19.25 26.00
CA PHE A 591 23.03 19.05 25.10
C PHE A 591 22.87 20.22 24.12
N PRO A 592 23.63 20.23 23.01
CA PRO A 592 23.66 21.35 22.08
C PRO A 592 22.39 21.42 21.22
N HIS A 593 22.07 22.62 20.74
CA HIS A 593 20.83 22.91 19.99
C HIS A 593 20.58 21.95 18.81
N GLY A 594 21.63 21.58 18.06
CA GLY A 594 21.51 20.64 16.93
C GLY A 594 21.03 19.24 17.32
N LYS A 595 21.16 18.85 18.60
CA LYS A 595 20.70 17.55 19.10
C LYS A 595 19.21 17.48 19.39
N ILE A 596 18.55 18.62 19.54
CA ILE A 596 17.10 18.69 19.80
C ILE A 596 16.36 18.03 18.63
N LYS A 597 16.59 18.52 17.41
CA LYS A 597 15.93 17.95 16.21
C LYS A 597 16.23 16.46 16.04
N GLN A 598 17.47 16.04 16.26
CA GLN A 598 17.82 14.62 16.19
C GLN A 598 17.04 13.79 17.24
N LEU A 599 16.92 14.29 18.47
CA LEU A 599 16.15 13.63 19.52
C LEU A 599 14.67 13.51 19.15
N VAL A 600 14.06 14.59 18.67
CA VAL A 600 12.65 14.60 18.25
C VAL A 600 12.40 13.54 17.18
N ALA A 601 13.33 13.39 16.24
CA ALA A 601 13.23 12.40 15.16
C ALA A 601 13.23 10.97 15.69
N PHE A 602 13.91 10.71 16.81
CA PHE A 602 13.93 9.41 17.45
C PHE A 602 12.70 9.14 18.30
N VAL A 603 12.17 10.17 18.98
CA VAL A 603 10.96 10.05 19.79
C VAL A 603 9.74 9.80 18.90
N GLN A 604 9.60 10.57 17.83
CA GLN A 604 8.48 10.48 16.88
C GLN A 604 8.62 9.33 15.87
N GLN A 605 9.69 8.54 15.92
CA GLN A 605 9.95 7.46 14.94
C GLN A 605 8.94 6.31 15.00
N ASP A 606 8.22 6.15 16.11
CA ASP A 606 7.18 5.12 16.31
C ASP A 606 5.78 5.73 16.55
N GLY A 607 5.66 7.07 16.53
CA GLY A 607 4.40 7.79 16.73
C GLY A 607 3.72 8.02 15.38
N ASP A 608 2.72 7.21 15.08
CA ASP A 608 1.68 7.39 14.07
C ASP A 608 2.10 8.21 12.81
N SER A 609 2.88 7.57 11.93
CA SER A 609 3.22 8.12 10.61
C SER A 609 2.04 8.12 9.62
N GLY A 610 0.83 7.77 10.06
CA GLY A 610 -0.36 7.60 9.21
C GLY A 610 -0.82 8.86 8.45
N ASN A 611 -0.43 10.06 8.91
CA ASN A 611 -0.82 11.34 8.29
C ASN A 611 0.31 12.13 7.61
N SER A 612 1.56 11.66 7.62
CA SER A 612 2.70 12.38 7.04
C SER A 612 2.90 12.16 5.53
N ALA A 613 1.84 11.79 4.79
CA ALA A 613 1.87 11.60 3.33
C ALA A 613 2.06 12.93 2.54
N SER A 614 2.30 14.05 3.23
CA SER A 614 2.33 15.40 2.68
C SER A 614 3.74 16.00 2.69
N GLY A 615 4.72 15.32 2.08
CA GLY A 615 6.01 15.98 1.75
C GLY A 615 7.26 15.18 2.08
N ILE A 616 8.01 14.84 1.04
CA ILE A 616 9.42 14.38 1.13
C ILE A 616 10.38 15.50 1.58
N ASN A 617 9.91 16.75 1.59
CA ASN A 617 10.66 17.89 2.09
C ASN A 617 10.66 17.78 3.61
N GLY A 618 11.76 17.27 4.15
CA GLY A 618 11.78 16.67 5.47
C GLY A 618 11.44 17.61 6.62
N TYR A 619 11.18 16.99 7.77
CA TYR A 619 10.70 17.64 8.98
C TYR A 619 9.51 18.55 8.71
N ASP A 620 8.32 18.02 8.92
CA ASP A 620 7.15 18.89 9.00
C ASP A 620 7.45 19.94 10.07
N ALA A 621 7.41 21.22 9.68
CA ALA A 621 7.56 22.33 10.62
C ALA A 621 6.49 22.28 11.73
N ASP A 622 5.48 21.42 11.51
CA ASP A 622 4.40 21.05 12.39
C ASP A 622 4.69 19.75 13.18
N SER A 623 5.97 19.47 13.48
CA SER A 623 6.33 18.35 14.37
C SER A 623 5.75 18.59 15.76
N GLU A 624 4.63 17.92 16.04
CA GLU A 624 3.84 18.05 17.25
C GLU A 624 4.05 16.85 18.17
N PHE A 625 4.16 17.09 19.48
CA PHE A 625 4.31 16.08 20.50
C PHE A 625 2.99 15.84 21.23
N VAL A 626 2.63 14.58 21.39
CA VAL A 626 1.71 14.18 22.47
C VAL A 626 2.43 14.16 23.81
N PHE A 627 1.68 14.18 24.91
CA PHE A 627 2.26 14.22 26.26
C PHE A 627 3.25 13.07 26.54
N SER A 628 3.01 11.86 26.03
CA SER A 628 3.92 10.73 26.21
C SER A 628 5.26 10.95 25.50
N GLU A 629 5.24 11.50 24.29
CA GLU A 629 6.46 11.83 23.53
C GLU A 629 7.23 12.96 24.20
N PHE A 630 6.53 13.94 24.76
CA PHE A 630 7.15 14.99 25.56
C PHE A 630 7.92 14.42 26.76
N VAL A 631 7.31 13.48 27.51
CA VAL A 631 7.97 12.82 28.64
C VAL A 631 9.15 11.97 28.17
N GLU A 632 9.02 11.28 27.04
CA GLU A 632 10.10 10.49 26.43
C GLU A 632 11.29 11.38 26.04
N ALA A 633 11.02 12.52 25.40
CA ALA A 633 12.04 13.49 25.01
C ALA A 633 12.81 14.03 26.23
N LEU A 634 12.10 14.45 27.28
CA LEU A 634 12.77 14.89 28.52
C LEU A 634 13.59 13.77 29.16
N SER A 635 13.09 12.54 29.13
CA SER A 635 13.77 11.38 29.69
C SER A 635 15.07 11.08 28.94
N ALA A 636 15.08 11.23 27.61
CA ALA A 636 16.28 11.09 26.81
C ALA A 636 17.30 12.20 27.11
N ILE A 637 16.85 13.45 27.31
CA ILE A 637 17.73 14.57 27.71
C ILE A 637 18.39 14.27 29.06
N ALA A 638 17.66 13.69 30.02
CA ALA A 638 18.24 13.27 31.30
C ALA A 638 19.41 12.27 31.11
N VAL A 639 19.27 11.32 30.18
CA VAL A 639 20.36 10.37 29.85
C VAL A 639 21.53 11.05 29.16
N TYR A 640 21.27 12.01 28.26
CA TYR A 640 22.34 12.79 27.62
C TYR A 640 23.16 13.58 28.62
N ARG A 641 22.51 14.23 29.59
CA ARG A 641 23.18 15.03 30.62
C ARG A 641 23.93 14.16 31.63
N ASN A 642 23.41 12.97 31.93
CA ASN A 642 24.04 12.03 32.85
C ASN A 642 24.35 10.69 32.16
N ALA A 643 25.46 10.67 31.43
CA ALA A 643 25.93 9.50 30.71
C ALA A 643 26.57 8.41 31.61
N ASN A 644 26.56 8.56 32.94
CA ASN A 644 27.17 7.60 33.86
C ASN A 644 26.48 6.21 33.74
N PRO A 645 27.17 5.16 33.26
CA PRO A 645 26.54 3.86 33.05
C PRO A 645 26.21 3.10 34.35
N TYR A 646 26.79 3.53 35.48
CA TYR A 646 26.61 2.86 36.78
C TYR A 646 25.40 3.40 37.58
N LEU A 647 24.80 4.50 37.14
CA LEU A 647 23.62 5.06 37.79
C LEU A 647 22.36 4.49 37.12
N PRO A 648 21.41 3.88 37.88
CA PRO A 648 20.16 3.40 37.31
C PRO A 648 19.38 4.51 36.61
N PHE A 649 18.67 4.16 35.54
CA PHE A 649 17.93 5.14 34.74
C PHE A 649 16.86 5.88 35.56
N SER A 650 16.15 5.19 36.45
CA SER A 650 15.18 5.80 37.38
C SER A 650 15.81 6.91 38.22
N LYS A 651 17.03 6.70 38.74
CA LYS A 651 17.75 7.69 39.55
C LYS A 651 18.23 8.89 38.74
N LYS A 652 18.63 8.67 37.48
CA LYS A 652 18.95 9.77 36.55
C LYS A 652 17.73 10.65 36.30
N LEU A 653 16.57 10.04 36.06
CA LEU A 653 15.32 10.76 35.81
C LEU A 653 14.85 11.52 37.04
N GLU A 654 14.90 10.89 38.21
CA GLU A 654 14.52 11.52 39.47
C GLU A 654 15.35 12.78 39.72
N THR A 655 16.68 12.66 39.65
CA THR A 655 17.61 13.80 39.81
C THR A 655 17.34 14.89 38.78
N PHE A 656 17.11 14.51 37.52
CA PHE A 656 16.85 15.45 36.44
C PHE A 656 15.52 16.21 36.65
N PHE A 657 14.45 15.53 37.04
CA PHE A 657 13.17 16.18 37.28
C PHE A 657 13.15 17.05 38.54
N GLU A 658 13.95 16.73 39.55
CA GLU A 658 14.11 17.56 40.75
C GLU A 658 14.92 18.83 40.51
N GLU A 659 15.96 18.75 39.66
CA GLU A 659 16.86 19.88 39.39
C GLU A 659 16.25 20.91 38.42
N TYR A 660 15.54 20.45 37.39
CA TYR A 660 15.15 21.31 36.26
C TYR A 660 13.66 21.66 36.20
N PHE A 661 12.82 20.96 36.95
CA PHE A 661 11.37 21.19 36.96
C PHE A 661 10.93 21.38 38.38
#